data_AF-A0AAE1MCH6-F1
#
_entry.id   AF-A0AAE1MCH6-F1
#
_cell.length_a   1.000
_cell.length_b   1.000
_cell.length_c   1.000
_cell.angle_alpha   90.00
_cell.angle_beta   90.00
_cell.angle_gamma   90.00
#
_symmetry.space_group_name_H-M   'P 1'
#
loop_
_entity.id
_entity.type
_entity.pdbx_description
1 polymer ?
#
loop_
_entity_poly.entity_id
_entity_poly.type
_entity_poly.pdbx_seq_one_letter_code
_entity_poly.pdbx_strand_id
1 'polypeptide(L)'
;MLSTDMVCLNSSSSSSYSTFISNVSSNCHRRLSQLPPPKATWSRSCLHFRSNIQALAASSSSIASRRKKKKKYGGVLPSILRSLELRDDVENTLDTFGENLSPKEQTVILKEQRSWERIIRVFDWFRSQKEYVPNVIHYNVVIRALGKAQRWDELRLCWIEMAKSGVLPANDTYSTLIDVYGKAGLVKEALLWVRHMRVRGYFPDEVTMSTVVKVLKDAGEFDIAEKFYKSWCDGRVEIDIVDLEDSLTGTVSGSGSIPLSFNSHFLSTELFKTGGRIPASNVVASSNTEKSLGKPRLTSTYNTLIDLYGKAGRLKDAAGVFSDMLKSGVALDAITFNTMIYICGSHGDLLEAESLLGKMGERGILPDTKTYNIFLSLYVNVGNIDAALSCHRRIRDAGLFPDDVTYRALLRALCEQNMVQAVEALMDEMKNSGVSLDDHSLPGIIKMYVNEGALDKAKDLLHNYQINGGLSSKICVAIMDVFAEQGLWSEAENIFVRKRDIAGQGRDVAEYNVMIKAYGTSKLYDKAIALFKGMRNQGTWPDECTYNSIIQMLSGADLVDQARGLLTEMMGMKIKPSCQTFSAVIRCYAHLGQLTYAVNVYHEMLQVGIKPNEVVYGSLINGFAECGSLKEAHEYFQKMEESGIAANLIVLTSLLKAYCKIGSLEGVKAIYERMKDLEGGLDRVACNSIIGFFADLGMVSEAKLVFEHLREKGWADGVSYAMMMCLYRNMGMLDDAIEIAEEMKPLGLLKDCVSYNQVLVCYASNGKLRECGELVHQMISQNLSPNEGTFKVLFTVLKKGGFPIEAVAQLESSYRAGKPYAQEAAITALYSMVGMHALALESAQAFTEPGSALDSFAYNVAIYCYGSAGDVDKALHVYMKILDEAVEPDIVTHINLVSCYAKAGLVEGVKRIYSQLKYGEIEPSESLFKAIINAYKMANRRDLAELVSQEMRLTLNKEECSETEAEDESDEAFLDGDF
;
A
#
# COMPACT_ATOMS: atom_id res chain seq x y z
N MET A 1 -20.89 41.13 -31.57
CA MET A 1 -22.29 41.60 -31.58
C MET A 1 -23.19 40.38 -31.56
N LEU A 2 -24.07 40.33 -30.55
CA LEU A 2 -25.32 39.57 -30.41
C LEU A 2 -25.36 38.06 -30.73
N SER A 3 -25.63 37.33 -29.64
CA SER A 3 -26.30 36.04 -29.44
C SER A 3 -27.29 35.59 -30.53
N THR A 4 -27.36 34.29 -30.83
CA THR A 4 -28.48 33.40 -30.40
C THR A 4 -28.29 31.92 -30.80
N ASP A 5 -28.96 31.09 -30.01
CA ASP A 5 -28.98 29.63 -29.83
C ASP A 5 -29.35 28.70 -31.00
N MET A 6 -29.06 27.40 -30.72
CA MET A 6 -29.89 26.20 -30.97
C MET A 6 -29.88 25.52 -32.36
N VAL A 7 -29.39 24.27 -32.42
CA VAL A 7 -30.18 23.00 -32.45
C VAL A 7 -29.28 21.85 -32.93
N CYS A 8 -29.18 20.78 -32.13
CA CYS A 8 -28.79 19.44 -32.58
C CYS A 8 -30.06 18.59 -32.79
N LEU A 9 -30.13 17.87 -33.91
CA LEU A 9 -31.02 16.73 -34.12
C LEU A 9 -30.30 15.61 -34.89
N ASN A 10 -30.58 14.40 -34.43
CA ASN A 10 -29.99 13.10 -34.75
C ASN A 10 -30.37 12.54 -36.15
N SER A 11 -29.55 11.61 -36.63
CA SER A 11 -29.96 10.32 -37.25
C SER A 11 -28.74 9.38 -37.22
N SER A 12 -28.67 8.30 -36.43
CA SER A 12 -29.28 6.94 -36.58
C SER A 12 -28.98 6.33 -37.97
N SER A 13 -28.39 5.14 -38.16
CA SER A 13 -28.54 3.89 -37.40
C SER A 13 -27.69 2.74 -37.98
N SER A 14 -27.73 1.60 -37.25
CA SER A 14 -27.44 0.20 -37.60
C SER A 14 -26.03 -0.30 -37.25
N SER A 15 -25.76 -1.27 -36.37
CA SER A 15 -26.44 -2.41 -35.69
C SER A 15 -25.74 -3.70 -36.09
N SER A 16 -25.37 -4.54 -35.11
CA SER A 16 -25.73 -5.98 -35.03
C SER A 16 -24.91 -6.71 -33.95
N TYR A 17 -25.32 -6.64 -32.68
CA TYR A 17 -25.08 -7.68 -31.66
C TYR A 17 -26.13 -7.50 -30.55
N SER A 18 -27.40 -7.71 -30.90
CA SER A 18 -28.55 -7.66 -29.99
C SER A 18 -29.49 -8.84 -30.22
N THR A 19 -29.14 -10.00 -29.70
CA THR A 19 -30.09 -11.12 -29.55
C THR A 19 -29.53 -12.09 -28.52
N PHE A 20 -29.85 -11.89 -27.23
CA PHE A 20 -30.09 -13.00 -26.28
C PHE A 20 -30.68 -12.60 -24.91
N ILE A 21 -30.91 -11.31 -24.61
CA ILE A 21 -31.62 -10.90 -23.37
C ILE A 21 -32.85 -10.05 -23.72
N SER A 22 -33.89 -10.69 -24.26
CA SER A 22 -35.21 -10.06 -24.49
C SER A 22 -36.40 -10.92 -24.05
N ASN A 23 -36.21 -11.92 -23.17
CA ASN A 23 -37.28 -12.84 -22.79
C ASN A 23 -37.65 -12.91 -21.29
N VAL A 24 -37.28 -11.94 -20.45
CA VAL A 24 -37.72 -11.92 -19.02
C VAL A 24 -38.42 -10.62 -18.57
N SER A 25 -38.46 -9.57 -19.40
CA SER A 25 -38.94 -8.24 -18.95
C SER A 25 -40.37 -7.85 -19.35
N SER A 26 -41.21 -8.74 -19.90
CA SER A 26 -42.57 -8.33 -20.36
C SER A 26 -43.77 -9.00 -19.67
N ASN A 27 -43.58 -9.78 -18.60
CA ASN A 27 -44.71 -10.44 -17.91
C ASN A 27 -45.07 -9.97 -16.49
N CYS A 28 -44.43 -8.93 -15.94
CA CYS A 28 -44.68 -8.50 -14.54
C CYS A 28 -45.51 -7.23 -14.33
N HIS A 29 -46.01 -6.54 -15.36
CA HIS A 29 -46.77 -5.29 -15.17
C HIS A 29 -48.25 -5.29 -15.59
N ARG A 30 -48.84 -6.45 -15.86
CA ARG A 30 -50.31 -6.57 -16.03
C ARG A 30 -50.86 -7.83 -15.37
N ARG A 31 -50.83 -7.88 -14.03
CA ARG A 31 -51.67 -8.75 -13.18
C ARG A 31 -51.59 -8.30 -11.71
N LEU A 32 -51.89 -7.02 -11.46
CA LEU A 32 -52.05 -6.46 -10.11
C LEU A 32 -53.35 -5.64 -10.00
N SER A 33 -54.41 -6.12 -10.65
CA SER A 33 -55.77 -5.69 -10.36
C SER A 33 -56.69 -6.91 -10.51
N GLN A 34 -57.52 -7.11 -9.50
CA GLN A 34 -58.49 -8.21 -9.32
C GLN A 34 -57.97 -9.48 -8.63
N LEU A 35 -58.17 -9.54 -7.30
CA LEU A 35 -58.82 -10.65 -6.57
C LEU A 35 -59.07 -10.21 -5.10
N PRO A 36 -60.08 -10.79 -4.40
CA PRO A 36 -60.86 -10.15 -3.33
C PRO A 36 -60.25 -10.34 -1.92
N PRO A 37 -60.74 -9.63 -0.88
CA PRO A 37 -60.10 -9.64 0.43
C PRO A 37 -60.45 -10.92 1.23
N PRO A 38 -59.50 -11.55 1.94
CA PRO A 38 -59.83 -12.50 2.98
C PRO A 38 -60.10 -11.76 4.29
N LYS A 39 -61.26 -12.07 4.85
CA LYS A 39 -61.78 -11.62 6.14
C LYS A 39 -60.82 -12.01 7.27
N ALA A 40 -60.40 -11.04 8.07
CA ALA A 40 -59.90 -11.29 9.42
C ALA A 40 -60.60 -10.33 10.39
N THR A 41 -61.47 -10.92 11.19
CA THR A 41 -62.24 -10.32 12.29
C THR A 41 -61.32 -9.70 13.33
N TRP A 42 -61.31 -8.37 13.39
CA TRP A 42 -60.80 -7.63 14.53
C TRP A 42 -61.85 -7.65 15.64
N SER A 43 -61.64 -8.50 16.65
CA SER A 43 -62.34 -8.36 17.93
C SER A 43 -61.69 -7.24 18.74
N ARG A 44 -62.44 -6.15 18.89
CA ARG A 44 -62.24 -5.04 19.80
C ARG A 44 -61.93 -5.50 21.23
N SER A 45 -60.91 -4.89 21.82
CA SER A 45 -60.88 -4.42 23.21
C SER A 45 -59.82 -3.32 23.25
N CYS A 46 -60.22 -2.05 23.11
CA CYS A 46 -60.43 -1.11 24.22
C CYS A 46 -59.10 -0.73 24.88
N LEU A 47 -58.73 0.54 25.13
CA LEU A 47 -59.26 1.88 24.87
C LEU A 47 -58.27 2.82 25.58
N HIS A 48 -58.11 4.06 25.08
CA HIS A 48 -57.40 5.21 25.68
C HIS A 48 -55.86 5.17 25.65
N PHE A 49 -55.14 6.19 25.17
CA PHE A 49 -55.33 7.61 25.42
C PHE A 49 -54.93 8.47 24.21
N ARG A 50 -55.74 9.50 23.97
CA ARG A 50 -55.59 10.54 22.93
C ARG A 50 -54.60 11.62 23.38
N SER A 51 -53.85 12.14 22.41
CA SER A 51 -53.43 13.54 22.20
C SER A 51 -53.25 14.48 23.39
N ASN A 52 -52.08 15.12 23.47
CA ASN A 52 -51.98 16.56 23.72
C ASN A 52 -50.65 17.14 23.20
N ILE A 53 -50.77 18.00 22.19
CA ILE A 53 -49.76 18.98 21.78
C ILE A 53 -50.19 20.29 22.43
N GLN A 54 -49.33 20.91 23.26
CA GLN A 54 -48.99 22.35 23.23
C GLN A 54 -48.10 22.80 24.41
N ALA A 55 -47.20 23.73 24.07
CA ALA A 55 -46.61 24.81 24.89
C ALA A 55 -45.31 24.56 25.71
N LEU A 56 -44.18 24.93 25.07
CA LEU A 56 -43.13 25.87 25.51
C LEU A 56 -42.92 26.13 27.02
N ALA A 57 -41.69 25.85 27.51
CA ALA A 57 -40.76 26.88 28.01
C ALA A 57 -39.42 26.25 28.43
N ALA A 58 -38.35 27.01 28.19
CA ALA A 58 -36.96 26.69 28.42
C ALA A 58 -36.61 26.44 29.90
N SER A 59 -35.66 25.52 30.15
CA SER A 59 -34.40 25.79 30.87
C SER A 59 -33.73 24.50 31.37
N SER A 60 -32.40 24.54 31.34
CA SER A 60 -31.44 23.66 32.03
C SER A 60 -31.19 22.24 31.47
N SER A 61 -30.01 22.16 30.86
CA SER A 61 -29.09 21.01 30.81
C SER A 61 -29.45 19.83 31.72
N SER A 62 -29.72 18.67 31.11
CA SER A 62 -29.56 17.40 31.81
C SER A 62 -28.76 16.42 30.95
N ILE A 63 -27.61 16.05 31.51
CA ILE A 63 -26.69 15.02 31.05
C ILE A 63 -27.46 13.71 30.90
N ALA A 64 -27.72 13.30 29.66
CA ALA A 64 -28.27 12.00 29.33
C ALA A 64 -27.19 10.92 29.48
N SER A 65 -26.76 10.65 30.71
CA SER A 65 -26.11 9.38 31.02
C SER A 65 -27.14 8.27 30.85
N ARG A 66 -26.80 7.25 30.04
CA ARG A 66 -27.59 6.03 29.84
C ARG A 66 -28.05 5.47 31.20
N ARG A 67 -29.29 5.78 31.60
CA ARG A 67 -29.91 5.21 32.81
C ARG A 67 -30.19 3.74 32.56
N LYS A 68 -29.36 2.86 33.14
CA LYS A 68 -29.76 1.46 33.39
C LYS A 68 -31.12 1.47 34.10
N LYS A 69 -32.07 0.65 33.64
CA LYS A 69 -33.38 0.44 34.31
C LYS A 69 -33.14 0.25 35.83
N LYS A 70 -33.60 1.20 36.66
CA LYS A 70 -33.47 1.12 38.11
C LYS A 70 -34.23 -0.10 38.61
N LYS A 71 -33.52 -1.03 39.25
CA LYS A 71 -34.14 -2.18 39.95
C LYS A 71 -35.02 -1.62 41.08
N LYS A 72 -36.29 -2.01 41.10
CA LYS A 72 -37.21 -1.61 42.18
C LYS A 72 -36.93 -2.48 43.40
N TYR A 73 -36.18 -1.92 44.35
CA TYR A 73 -36.02 -2.52 45.68
C TYR A 73 -37.17 -2.05 46.57
N GLY A 74 -37.76 -2.95 47.35
CA GLY A 74 -38.78 -2.61 48.37
C GLY A 74 -38.14 -2.20 49.70
N GLY A 75 -38.90 -1.54 50.58
CA GLY A 75 -38.49 -1.22 51.94
C GLY A 75 -37.54 -0.03 52.08
N VAL A 76 -36.64 -0.08 53.07
CA VAL A 76 -35.70 1.01 53.44
C VAL A 76 -34.47 1.08 52.50
N LEU A 77 -34.24 0.03 51.70
CA LEU A 77 -33.09 -0.11 50.79
C LEU A 77 -32.92 1.04 49.77
N PRO A 78 -33.94 1.51 49.04
CA PRO A 78 -33.78 2.63 48.11
C PRO A 78 -33.38 3.93 48.79
N SER A 79 -33.80 4.12 50.05
CA SER A 79 -33.49 5.30 50.87
C SER A 79 -32.03 5.28 51.30
N ILE A 80 -31.55 4.13 51.80
CA ILE A 80 -30.15 3.92 52.19
C ILE A 80 -29.22 4.07 50.98
N LEU A 81 -29.53 3.42 49.85
CA LEU A 81 -28.72 3.50 48.63
C LEU A 81 -28.65 4.93 48.07
N ARG A 82 -29.74 5.70 48.14
CA ARG A 82 -29.76 7.10 47.68
C ARG A 82 -28.97 8.01 48.62
N SER A 83 -29.06 7.81 49.93
CA SER A 83 -28.28 8.57 50.91
C SER A 83 -26.78 8.28 50.81
N LEU A 84 -26.41 7.01 50.56
CA LEU A 84 -25.03 6.63 50.25
C LEU A 84 -24.57 7.25 48.92
N GLU A 85 -25.42 7.34 47.88
CA GLU A 85 -25.03 8.01 46.63
C GLU A 85 -24.78 9.53 46.77
N LEU A 86 -25.37 10.19 47.77
CA LEU A 86 -25.35 11.66 47.92
C LEU A 86 -24.32 12.19 48.92
N ARG A 87 -23.85 11.35 49.86
CA ARG A 87 -22.90 11.76 50.91
C ARG A 87 -21.60 10.93 50.82
N ASP A 88 -20.48 11.59 51.08
CA ASP A 88 -19.15 10.94 51.11
C ASP A 88 -18.83 10.29 52.46
N ASP A 89 -19.52 10.70 53.52
CA ASP A 89 -19.39 10.12 54.87
C ASP A 89 -20.29 8.89 55.04
N VAL A 90 -19.65 7.71 55.02
CA VAL A 90 -20.31 6.40 55.02
C VAL A 90 -20.71 5.96 56.43
N GLU A 91 -19.88 6.25 57.45
CA GLU A 91 -20.12 5.79 58.82
C GLU A 91 -21.34 6.51 59.43
N ASN A 92 -21.36 7.84 59.38
CA ASN A 92 -22.47 8.64 59.90
C ASN A 92 -23.79 8.37 59.14
N THR A 93 -23.73 8.03 57.86
CA THR A 93 -24.95 7.70 57.11
C THR A 93 -25.51 6.35 57.48
N LEU A 94 -24.68 5.33 57.71
CA LEU A 94 -25.15 4.01 58.12
C LEU A 94 -25.63 3.98 59.57
N ASP A 95 -25.01 4.76 60.48
CA ASP A 95 -25.45 4.90 61.87
C ASP A 95 -26.87 5.48 62.00
N THR A 96 -27.30 6.34 61.06
CA THR A 96 -28.67 6.90 61.06
C THR A 96 -29.78 5.89 60.74
N PHE A 97 -29.44 4.70 60.25
CA PHE A 97 -30.41 3.65 59.88
C PHE A 97 -30.37 2.42 60.82
N GLY A 98 -29.85 2.59 62.04
CA GLY A 98 -29.46 1.58 63.04
C GLY A 98 -30.15 0.20 63.14
N GLU A 99 -29.31 -0.74 63.55
CA GLU A 99 -29.45 -2.10 64.14
C GLU A 99 -30.13 -3.26 63.38
N ASN A 100 -31.12 -3.08 62.49
CA ASN A 100 -31.87 -4.23 61.93
C ASN A 100 -31.72 -4.44 60.41
N LEU A 101 -30.50 -4.43 59.87
CA LEU A 101 -30.27 -4.82 58.46
C LEU A 101 -30.14 -6.34 58.34
N SER A 102 -31.03 -6.97 57.58
CA SER A 102 -30.92 -8.40 57.29
C SER A 102 -29.68 -8.72 56.44
N PRO A 103 -29.11 -9.95 56.52
CA PRO A 103 -27.97 -10.36 55.68
C PRO A 103 -28.22 -10.20 54.17
N LYS A 104 -29.48 -10.29 53.71
CA LYS A 104 -29.85 -10.07 52.31
C LYS A 104 -29.76 -8.59 51.93
N GLU A 105 -30.21 -7.70 52.82
CA GLU A 105 -30.12 -6.25 52.63
C GLU A 105 -28.66 -5.78 52.65
N GLN A 106 -27.85 -6.30 53.57
CA GLN A 106 -26.40 -6.06 53.64
C GLN A 106 -25.69 -6.47 52.34
N THR A 107 -26.02 -7.63 51.79
CA THR A 107 -25.47 -8.09 50.49
C THR A 107 -25.83 -7.15 49.33
N VAL A 108 -27.08 -6.66 49.28
CA VAL A 108 -27.52 -5.71 48.24
C VAL A 108 -26.81 -4.37 48.39
N ILE A 109 -26.65 -3.87 49.62
CA ILE A 109 -25.93 -2.63 49.91
C ILE A 109 -24.48 -2.73 49.43
N LEU A 110 -23.75 -3.82 49.72
CA LEU A 110 -22.38 -4.02 49.24
C LEU A 110 -22.28 -4.07 47.71
N LYS A 111 -23.24 -4.72 47.05
CA LYS A 111 -23.21 -4.95 45.59
C LYS A 111 -23.45 -3.69 44.75
N GLU A 112 -24.19 -2.71 45.27
CA GLU A 112 -24.57 -1.49 44.54
C GLU A 112 -23.58 -0.33 44.71
N GLN A 113 -22.51 -0.51 45.51
CA GLN A 113 -21.48 0.52 45.68
C GLN A 113 -20.63 0.72 44.41
N ARG A 114 -20.27 1.98 44.12
CA ARG A 114 -19.58 2.37 42.88
C ARG A 114 -18.05 2.33 42.97
N SER A 115 -17.49 2.48 44.16
CA SER A 115 -16.04 2.51 44.42
C SER A 115 -15.65 1.39 45.38
N TRP A 116 -14.46 0.81 45.17
CA TRP A 116 -13.91 -0.23 46.03
C TRP A 116 -13.60 0.28 47.44
N GLU A 117 -13.19 1.55 47.59
CA GLU A 117 -12.93 2.19 48.90
C GLU A 117 -14.20 2.26 49.75
N ARG A 118 -15.32 2.61 49.11
CA ARG A 118 -16.63 2.68 49.76
C ARG A 118 -17.11 1.28 50.17
N ILE A 119 -16.85 0.27 49.34
CA ILE A 119 -17.19 -1.12 49.66
C ILE A 119 -16.45 -1.58 50.93
N ILE A 120 -15.15 -1.28 51.04
CA ILE A 120 -14.37 -1.58 52.25
C ILE A 120 -14.96 -0.86 53.46
N ARG A 121 -15.21 0.47 53.39
CA ARG A 121 -15.76 1.22 54.53
C ARG A 121 -17.13 0.71 54.99
N VAL A 122 -18.03 0.41 54.05
CA VAL A 122 -19.34 -0.20 54.35
C VAL A 122 -19.17 -1.58 54.99
N PHE A 123 -18.22 -2.37 54.48
CA PHE A 123 -17.93 -3.71 55.01
C PHE A 123 -17.33 -3.65 56.41
N ASP A 124 -16.42 -2.73 56.67
CA ASP A 124 -15.77 -2.49 57.97
C ASP A 124 -16.78 -1.99 59.01
N TRP A 125 -17.71 -1.13 58.58
CA TRP A 125 -18.84 -0.71 59.41
C TRP A 125 -19.74 -1.90 59.77
N PHE A 126 -20.11 -2.76 58.81
CA PHE A 126 -20.87 -3.99 59.11
C PHE A 126 -20.13 -4.87 60.12
N ARG A 127 -18.81 -5.05 59.98
CA ARG A 127 -18.00 -5.84 60.92
C ARG A 127 -17.88 -5.21 62.32
N SER A 128 -18.06 -3.90 62.43
CA SER A 128 -18.01 -3.18 63.71
C SER A 128 -19.31 -3.31 64.52
N GLN A 129 -20.40 -3.82 63.91
CA GLN A 129 -21.68 -4.03 64.58
C GLN A 129 -21.66 -5.30 65.45
N LYS A 130 -22.21 -5.22 66.67
CA LYS A 130 -22.22 -6.35 67.64
C LYS A 130 -23.00 -7.58 67.16
N GLU A 131 -23.98 -7.42 66.27
CA GLU A 131 -24.83 -8.50 65.76
C GLU A 131 -24.40 -9.04 64.39
N TYR A 132 -23.25 -8.60 63.86
CA TYR A 132 -22.81 -9.04 62.54
C TYR A 132 -22.35 -10.50 62.55
N VAL A 133 -22.95 -11.30 61.67
CA VAL A 133 -22.52 -12.67 61.41
C VAL A 133 -21.66 -12.69 60.14
N PRO A 134 -20.36 -13.01 60.25
CA PRO A 134 -19.49 -13.17 59.09
C PRO A 134 -20.07 -14.16 58.06
N ASN A 135 -20.19 -13.72 56.81
CA ASN A 135 -20.86 -14.48 55.75
C ASN A 135 -19.96 -14.58 54.51
N VAL A 136 -19.76 -15.79 54.00
CA VAL A 136 -19.01 -16.09 52.76
C VAL A 136 -19.46 -15.22 51.59
N ILE A 137 -20.76 -14.94 51.47
CA ILE A 137 -21.32 -14.12 50.39
C ILE A 137 -20.83 -12.66 50.47
N HIS A 138 -20.74 -12.10 51.68
CA HIS A 138 -20.25 -10.72 51.86
C HIS A 138 -18.78 -10.62 51.46
N TYR A 139 -17.94 -11.57 51.91
CA TYR A 139 -16.54 -11.64 51.49
C TYR A 139 -16.39 -11.83 49.97
N ASN A 140 -17.18 -12.71 49.34
CA ASN A 140 -17.13 -12.92 47.89
C ASN A 140 -17.48 -11.65 47.08
N VAL A 141 -18.43 -10.83 47.56
CA VAL A 141 -18.78 -9.55 46.92
C VAL A 141 -17.63 -8.55 47.04
N VAL A 142 -17.00 -8.45 48.21
CA VAL A 142 -15.85 -7.56 48.45
C VAL A 142 -14.65 -8.00 47.62
N ILE A 143 -14.27 -9.29 47.65
CA ILE A 143 -13.17 -9.86 46.85
C ILE A 143 -13.37 -9.56 45.36
N ARG A 144 -14.59 -9.75 44.84
CA ARG A 144 -14.90 -9.47 43.43
C ARG A 144 -14.74 -7.99 43.09
N ALA A 145 -15.15 -7.09 43.98
CA ALA A 145 -15.01 -5.65 43.76
C ALA A 145 -13.55 -5.20 43.79
N LEU A 146 -12.78 -5.69 44.77
CA LEU A 146 -11.36 -5.35 44.93
C LEU A 146 -10.53 -5.81 43.75
N GLY A 147 -10.77 -7.03 43.27
CA GLY A 147 -10.00 -7.52 42.14
C GLY A 147 -10.44 -6.94 40.79
N LYS A 148 -11.70 -6.51 40.64
CA LYS A 148 -12.09 -5.68 39.48
C LYS A 148 -11.36 -4.32 39.48
N ALA A 149 -11.07 -3.78 40.66
CA ALA A 149 -10.26 -2.59 40.84
C ALA A 149 -8.73 -2.87 40.87
N GLN A 150 -8.31 -4.13 40.67
CA GLN A 150 -6.92 -4.59 40.69
C GLN A 150 -6.15 -4.24 41.98
N ARG A 151 -6.85 -4.17 43.12
CA ARG A 151 -6.26 -3.92 44.45
C ARG A 151 -5.90 -5.24 45.14
N TRP A 152 -4.78 -5.83 44.74
CA TRP A 152 -4.36 -7.17 45.17
C TRP A 152 -4.03 -7.28 46.66
N ASP A 153 -3.41 -6.25 47.25
CA ASP A 153 -3.02 -6.29 48.67
C ASP A 153 -4.22 -6.21 49.60
N GLU A 154 -5.19 -5.34 49.30
CA GLU A 154 -6.48 -5.26 50.01
C GLU A 154 -7.27 -6.57 49.88
N LEU A 155 -7.24 -7.19 48.71
CA LEU A 155 -7.87 -8.49 48.46
C LEU A 155 -7.23 -9.60 49.32
N ARG A 156 -5.90 -9.61 49.44
CA ARG A 156 -5.16 -10.56 50.31
C ARG A 156 -5.48 -10.34 51.78
N LEU A 157 -5.54 -9.08 52.23
CA LEU A 157 -5.95 -8.75 53.60
C LEU A 157 -7.37 -9.25 53.89
N CYS A 158 -8.30 -9.06 52.94
CA CYS A 158 -9.66 -9.58 53.05
C CYS A 158 -9.72 -11.11 53.16
N TRP A 159 -8.85 -11.83 52.44
CA TRP A 159 -8.73 -13.30 52.54
C TRP A 159 -8.21 -13.76 53.92
N ILE A 160 -7.16 -13.12 54.44
CA ILE A 160 -6.61 -13.42 55.76
C ILE A 160 -7.66 -13.15 56.85
N GLU A 161 -8.42 -12.08 56.68
CA GLU A 161 -9.48 -11.70 57.61
C GLU A 161 -10.67 -12.68 57.60
N MET A 162 -11.06 -13.16 56.42
CA MET A 162 -12.06 -14.23 56.28
C MET A 162 -11.64 -15.49 57.06
N ALA A 163 -10.36 -15.85 56.98
CA ALA A 163 -9.79 -16.96 57.72
C ALA A 163 -9.74 -16.72 59.24
N LYS A 164 -9.39 -15.51 59.70
CA LYS A 164 -9.39 -15.13 61.12
C LYS A 164 -10.79 -15.13 61.74
N SER A 165 -11.79 -14.74 60.94
CA SER A 165 -13.21 -14.71 61.34
C SER A 165 -13.86 -16.11 61.35
N GLY A 166 -13.11 -17.18 61.06
CA GLY A 166 -13.60 -18.57 61.06
C GLY A 166 -14.49 -18.93 59.87
N VAL A 167 -14.55 -18.09 58.83
CA VAL A 167 -15.39 -18.32 57.65
C VAL A 167 -14.62 -19.20 56.66
N LEU A 168 -15.10 -20.42 56.43
CA LEU A 168 -14.47 -21.34 55.48
C LEU A 168 -14.78 -20.95 54.02
N PRO A 169 -13.78 -20.96 53.12
CA PRO A 169 -14.02 -20.71 51.70
C PRO A 169 -14.80 -21.85 51.05
N ALA A 170 -15.74 -21.49 50.18
CA ALA A 170 -16.51 -22.43 49.36
C ALA A 170 -15.98 -22.47 47.92
N ASN A 171 -16.46 -23.41 47.10
CA ASN A 171 -16.16 -23.46 45.67
C ASN A 171 -16.44 -22.12 44.96
N ASP A 172 -17.52 -21.43 45.33
CA ASP A 172 -17.86 -20.09 44.82
C ASP A 172 -16.81 -19.02 45.13
N THR A 173 -16.16 -19.11 46.29
CA THR A 173 -15.08 -18.20 46.71
C THR A 173 -13.84 -18.43 45.85
N TYR A 174 -13.43 -19.70 45.67
CA TYR A 174 -12.32 -20.06 44.78
C TYR A 174 -12.61 -19.68 43.32
N SER A 175 -13.81 -19.99 42.81
CA SER A 175 -14.25 -19.58 41.47
C SER A 175 -14.17 -18.06 41.28
N THR A 176 -14.60 -17.28 42.28
CA THR A 176 -14.53 -15.82 42.23
C THR A 176 -13.08 -15.31 42.20
N LEU A 177 -12.18 -15.92 42.99
CA LEU A 177 -10.75 -15.57 42.97
C LEU A 177 -10.12 -15.90 41.61
N ILE A 178 -10.36 -17.10 41.09
CA ILE A 178 -9.83 -17.55 39.80
C ILE A 178 -10.30 -16.62 38.66
N ASP A 179 -11.60 -16.30 38.58
CA ASP A 179 -12.16 -15.40 37.56
C ASP A 179 -11.56 -13.98 37.63
N VAL A 180 -11.32 -13.48 38.84
CA VAL A 180 -10.79 -12.14 39.08
C VAL A 180 -9.32 -12.03 38.67
N TYR A 181 -8.48 -12.99 39.09
CA TYR A 181 -7.07 -13.04 38.69
C TYR A 181 -6.95 -13.27 37.18
N GLY A 182 -7.78 -14.16 36.61
CA GLY A 182 -7.79 -14.43 35.18
C GLY A 182 -8.16 -13.21 34.32
N LYS A 183 -9.19 -12.44 34.71
CA LYS A 183 -9.56 -11.20 33.99
C LYS A 183 -8.50 -10.11 34.04
N ALA A 184 -7.59 -10.15 35.02
CA ALA A 184 -6.47 -9.24 35.10
C ALA A 184 -5.23 -9.72 34.31
N GLY A 185 -5.32 -10.88 33.63
CA GLY A 185 -4.19 -11.48 32.91
C GLY A 185 -3.20 -12.22 33.82
N LEU A 186 -3.50 -12.39 35.11
CA LEU A 186 -2.65 -13.08 36.09
C LEU A 186 -2.97 -14.57 36.14
N VAL A 187 -2.65 -15.26 35.04
CA VAL A 187 -3.06 -16.65 34.81
C VAL A 187 -2.34 -17.61 35.77
N LYS A 188 -1.06 -17.38 36.03
CA LYS A 188 -0.26 -18.22 36.95
C LYS A 188 -0.83 -18.18 38.38
N GLU A 189 -1.17 -16.99 38.84
CA GLU A 189 -1.79 -16.75 40.15
C GLU A 189 -3.18 -17.38 40.24
N ALA A 190 -3.98 -17.33 39.16
CA ALA A 190 -5.26 -18.02 39.10
C ALA A 190 -5.12 -19.54 39.25
N LEU A 191 -4.12 -20.17 38.62
CA LEU A 191 -3.85 -21.60 38.74
C LEU A 191 -3.34 -22.01 40.14
N LEU A 192 -2.60 -21.11 40.82
CA LEU A 192 -2.19 -21.34 42.20
C LEU A 192 -3.38 -21.44 43.16
N TRP A 193 -4.46 -20.69 42.92
CA TRP A 193 -5.70 -20.82 43.68
C TRP A 193 -6.40 -22.17 43.47
N VAL A 194 -6.33 -22.74 42.26
CA VAL A 194 -6.84 -24.10 41.98
C VAL A 194 -6.03 -25.15 42.74
N ARG A 195 -4.71 -25.01 42.76
CA ARG A 195 -3.84 -25.90 43.56
C ARG A 195 -4.14 -25.79 45.05
N HIS A 196 -4.35 -24.57 45.57
CA HIS A 196 -4.72 -24.34 46.96
C HIS A 196 -6.06 -25.02 47.31
N MET A 197 -7.06 -24.90 46.44
CA MET A 197 -8.36 -25.56 46.59
C MET A 197 -8.22 -27.09 46.77
N ARG A 198 -7.35 -27.72 45.96
CA ARG A 198 -7.06 -29.17 46.05
C ARG A 198 -6.34 -29.57 47.33
N VAL A 199 -5.32 -28.84 47.75
CA VAL A 199 -4.57 -29.12 48.99
C VAL A 199 -5.48 -29.08 50.23
N ARG A 200 -6.58 -28.32 50.16
CA ARG A 200 -7.60 -28.24 51.22
C ARG A 200 -8.72 -29.30 51.09
N GLY A 201 -8.68 -30.16 50.07
CA GLY A 201 -9.63 -31.26 49.88
C GLY A 201 -10.93 -30.88 49.16
N TYR A 202 -11.03 -29.68 48.58
CA TYR A 202 -12.18 -29.29 47.77
C TYR A 202 -11.99 -29.76 46.31
N PHE A 203 -12.98 -30.46 45.77
CA PHE A 203 -13.03 -30.82 44.35
C PHE A 203 -13.70 -29.69 43.55
N PRO A 204 -13.09 -29.17 42.46
CA PRO A 204 -13.69 -28.20 41.58
C PRO A 204 -15.03 -28.69 41.07
N ASP A 205 -16.10 -27.93 41.32
CA ASP A 205 -17.39 -28.19 40.69
C ASP A 205 -17.40 -27.73 39.23
N GLU A 206 -18.51 -27.98 38.53
CA GLU A 206 -18.66 -27.65 37.12
C GLU A 206 -18.50 -26.14 36.84
N VAL A 207 -18.91 -25.27 37.78
CA VAL A 207 -18.76 -23.80 37.67
C VAL A 207 -17.29 -23.41 37.80
N THR A 208 -16.57 -24.00 38.76
CA THR A 208 -15.13 -23.80 38.94
C THR A 208 -14.36 -24.30 37.71
N MET A 209 -14.71 -25.47 37.17
CA MET A 209 -14.09 -26.03 35.97
C MET A 209 -14.28 -25.10 34.75
N SER A 210 -15.53 -24.68 34.48
CA SER A 210 -15.84 -23.76 33.38
C SER A 210 -15.09 -22.43 33.51
N THR A 211 -14.89 -21.95 34.74
CA THR A 211 -14.15 -20.71 35.02
C THR A 211 -12.65 -20.87 34.74
N VAL A 212 -12.02 -21.96 35.19
CA VAL A 212 -10.60 -22.26 34.91
C VAL A 212 -10.35 -22.42 33.41
N VAL A 213 -11.19 -23.19 32.71
CA VAL A 213 -11.08 -23.37 31.25
C VAL A 213 -11.21 -22.03 30.53
N LYS A 214 -12.14 -21.16 30.97
CA LYS A 214 -12.30 -19.83 30.40
C LYS A 214 -11.05 -18.95 30.60
N VAL A 215 -10.46 -18.96 31.79
CA VAL A 215 -9.25 -18.18 32.09
C VAL A 215 -8.07 -18.65 31.24
N LEU A 216 -7.87 -19.96 31.12
CA LEU A 216 -6.81 -20.53 30.28
C LEU A 216 -7.04 -20.25 28.79
N LYS A 217 -8.28 -20.32 28.32
CA LYS A 217 -8.67 -19.94 26.97
C LYS A 217 -8.34 -18.48 26.65
N ASP A 218 -8.72 -17.55 27.55
CA ASP A 218 -8.48 -16.12 27.34
C ASP A 218 -6.98 -15.78 27.39
N ALA A 219 -6.16 -16.66 27.98
CA ALA A 219 -4.70 -16.59 28.00
C ALA A 219 -4.01 -17.22 26.77
N GLY A 220 -4.74 -17.97 25.93
CA GLY A 220 -4.17 -18.73 24.81
C GLY A 220 -3.57 -20.10 25.20
N GLU A 221 -3.72 -20.55 26.45
CA GLU A 221 -3.14 -21.80 26.98
C GLU A 221 -4.10 -22.98 26.74
N PHE A 222 -4.31 -23.33 25.47
CA PHE A 222 -5.34 -24.29 25.06
C PHE A 222 -5.07 -25.74 25.52
N ASP A 223 -3.81 -26.19 25.50
CA ASP A 223 -3.45 -27.56 25.86
C ASP A 223 -3.57 -27.82 27.36
N ILE A 224 -3.21 -26.83 28.18
CA ILE A 224 -3.36 -26.89 29.64
C ILE A 224 -4.85 -26.94 30.01
N ALA A 225 -5.69 -26.15 29.32
CA ALA A 225 -7.14 -26.17 29.52
C ALA A 225 -7.75 -27.53 29.20
N GLU A 226 -7.29 -28.19 28.12
CA GLU A 226 -7.75 -29.52 27.76
C GLU A 226 -7.28 -30.59 28.76
N LYS A 227 -6.00 -30.60 29.13
CA LYS A 227 -5.46 -31.53 30.14
C LYS A 227 -6.26 -31.41 31.44
N PHE A 228 -6.53 -30.17 31.88
CA PHE A 228 -7.33 -29.90 33.06
C PHE A 228 -8.77 -30.43 32.93
N TYR A 229 -9.42 -30.20 31.78
CA TYR A 229 -10.77 -30.70 31.51
C TYR A 229 -10.85 -32.23 31.53
N LYS A 230 -9.95 -32.91 30.80
CA LYS A 230 -9.90 -34.39 30.75
C LYS A 230 -9.62 -34.98 32.13
N SER A 231 -8.67 -34.39 32.85
CA SER A 231 -8.38 -34.74 34.25
C SER A 231 -9.66 -34.63 35.10
N TRP A 232 -10.38 -33.51 35.02
CA TRP A 232 -11.61 -33.28 35.77
C TRP A 232 -12.70 -34.31 35.46
N CYS A 233 -12.87 -34.69 34.18
CA CYS A 233 -13.78 -35.75 33.76
C CYS A 233 -13.42 -37.12 34.37
N ASP A 234 -12.13 -37.41 34.52
CA ASP A 234 -11.59 -38.62 35.15
C ASP A 234 -11.65 -38.57 36.70
N GLY A 235 -12.14 -37.48 37.28
CA GLY A 235 -12.14 -37.25 38.73
C GLY A 235 -10.75 -36.94 39.30
N ARG A 236 -9.76 -36.69 38.45
CA ARG A 236 -8.41 -36.23 38.82
C ARG A 236 -8.32 -34.71 38.65
N VAL A 237 -7.49 -34.01 39.41
CA VAL A 237 -7.24 -32.57 39.18
C VAL A 237 -5.75 -32.33 39.21
N GLU A 238 -5.06 -32.78 38.18
CA GLU A 238 -3.63 -32.57 37.99
C GLU A 238 -3.41 -31.33 37.11
N ILE A 239 -2.67 -30.36 37.63
CA ILE A 239 -2.22 -29.17 36.92
C ILE A 239 -0.70 -29.17 37.06
N ASP A 240 -0.01 -29.55 35.99
CA ASP A 240 1.44 -29.48 35.93
C ASP A 240 1.85 -28.04 35.59
N ILE A 241 2.17 -27.26 36.63
CA ILE A 241 2.66 -25.87 36.53
C ILE A 241 4.08 -25.81 35.94
N VAL A 242 4.73 -26.97 35.78
CA VAL A 242 6.12 -27.14 35.32
C VAL A 242 6.30 -26.83 33.84
N ASP A 243 5.26 -27.03 33.00
CA ASP A 243 5.34 -26.75 31.54
C ASP A 243 5.34 -25.23 31.19
N LEU A 244 5.05 -24.33 32.15
CA LEU A 244 4.96 -22.87 31.94
C LEU A 244 6.31 -22.12 32.11
N GLU A 245 7.37 -22.81 32.54
CA GLU A 245 8.74 -22.26 32.62
C GLU A 245 9.49 -22.38 31.29
N ASP A 246 9.22 -23.42 30.49
CA ASP A 246 9.92 -23.66 29.21
C ASP A 246 9.38 -22.81 28.04
N SER A 247 8.10 -22.42 28.04
CA SER A 247 7.52 -21.61 26.96
C SER A 247 7.99 -20.14 26.92
N LEU A 248 8.56 -19.61 28.01
CA LEU A 248 9.01 -18.21 28.12
C LEU A 248 10.53 -18.05 28.05
N THR A 249 11.28 -19.13 27.84
CA THR A 249 12.75 -19.12 27.75
C THR A 249 13.25 -19.60 26.39
N GLY A 250 12.58 -19.16 25.32
CA GLY A 250 13.14 -19.23 23.97
C GLY A 250 14.23 -18.17 23.79
N THR A 251 15.49 -18.62 23.84
CA THR A 251 16.73 -17.92 23.42
C THR A 251 17.24 -16.78 24.33
N VAL A 252 18.30 -17.04 25.10
CA VAL A 252 19.64 -16.39 25.02
C VAL A 252 20.60 -17.17 25.92
N SER A 253 21.59 -17.84 25.32
CA SER A 253 22.82 -18.27 25.97
C SER A 253 23.80 -17.10 26.02
N GLY A 254 24.16 -16.61 27.22
CA GLY A 254 25.28 -15.69 27.38
C GLY A 254 25.28 -14.83 28.65
N SER A 255 26.04 -15.27 29.65
CA SER A 255 26.74 -14.46 30.67
C SER A 255 25.92 -13.62 31.67
N GLY A 256 25.84 -14.14 32.91
CA GLY A 256 26.16 -13.36 34.11
C GLY A 256 25.00 -12.65 34.83
N SER A 257 24.38 -13.34 35.79
CA SER A 257 23.62 -12.82 36.96
C SER A 257 22.52 -11.79 36.63
N ILE A 258 21.22 -12.09 36.68
CA ILE A 258 20.41 -12.55 37.83
C ILE A 258 19.06 -13.03 37.27
N PRO A 259 18.50 -14.18 37.70
CA PRO A 259 17.04 -14.30 37.71
C PRO A 259 16.53 -15.00 38.98
N LEU A 260 16.60 -14.32 40.12
CA LEU A 260 16.03 -14.79 41.39
C LEU A 260 15.50 -13.59 42.19
N SER A 261 14.25 -13.16 41.98
CA SER A 261 13.52 -12.50 43.08
C SER A 261 11.98 -12.43 42.98
N PHE A 262 11.33 -12.60 41.82
CA PHE A 262 9.87 -12.35 41.76
C PHE A 262 8.95 -13.56 42.02
N ASN A 263 9.43 -14.80 41.88
CA ASN A 263 8.61 -16.00 42.09
C ASN A 263 8.31 -16.33 43.58
N SER A 264 8.97 -15.68 44.55
CA SER A 264 8.80 -16.01 45.98
C SER A 264 7.77 -15.15 46.73
N HIS A 265 7.33 -14.01 46.17
CA HIS A 265 6.58 -13.03 46.96
C HIS A 265 5.05 -13.25 47.02
N PHE A 266 4.48 -14.00 46.06
CA PHE A 266 3.03 -14.27 46.03
C PHE A 266 2.59 -15.38 47.01
N LEU A 267 3.51 -16.31 47.35
CA LEU A 267 3.25 -17.53 48.14
C LEU A 267 4.04 -17.60 49.46
N SER A 268 4.44 -16.46 50.03
CA SER A 268 5.09 -16.45 51.35
C SER A 268 4.15 -16.93 52.46
N THR A 269 4.30 -18.22 52.80
CA THR A 269 4.06 -19.01 54.02
C THR A 269 2.89 -18.73 54.99
N GLU A 270 2.26 -17.56 55.06
CA GLU A 270 1.10 -17.32 55.95
C GLU A 270 -0.25 -17.64 55.31
N LEU A 271 -0.39 -17.44 53.99
CA LEU A 271 -1.66 -17.63 53.28
C LEU A 271 -2.07 -19.12 53.15
N PHE A 272 -1.08 -20.02 53.04
CA PHE A 272 -1.31 -21.47 53.07
C PHE A 272 -1.58 -22.01 54.48
N LYS A 273 -1.13 -21.30 55.54
CA LYS A 273 -1.29 -21.71 56.95
C LYS A 273 -2.61 -21.23 57.56
N THR A 274 -3.14 -20.10 57.12
CA THR A 274 -4.37 -19.49 57.66
C THR A 274 -5.62 -20.05 56.95
N GLY A 275 -6.69 -20.32 57.72
CA GLY A 275 -8.00 -20.75 57.18
C GLY A 275 -8.47 -22.15 57.57
N GLY A 276 -8.02 -22.71 58.69
CA GLY A 276 -8.56 -23.95 59.28
C GLY A 276 -8.21 -25.25 58.52
N ARG A 277 -7.67 -26.25 59.22
CA ARG A 277 -7.70 -27.65 58.76
C ARG A 277 -9.05 -28.24 59.14
N ILE A 278 -9.72 -28.93 58.22
CA ILE A 278 -10.75 -29.89 58.61
C ILE A 278 -10.00 -31.04 59.33
N PRO A 279 -10.28 -31.34 60.61
CA PRO A 279 -9.68 -32.50 61.26
C PRO A 279 -10.10 -33.78 60.55
N ALA A 280 -9.15 -34.69 60.39
CA ALA A 280 -9.25 -35.94 59.63
C ALA A 280 -10.30 -36.96 60.19
N SER A 281 -11.17 -36.57 61.12
CA SER A 281 -12.17 -37.43 61.75
C SER A 281 -13.56 -37.39 61.12
N ASN A 282 -13.83 -36.53 60.14
CA ASN A 282 -15.12 -36.48 59.43
C ASN A 282 -15.08 -37.03 58.00
N VAL A 283 -13.98 -37.68 57.60
CA VAL A 283 -14.00 -38.59 56.44
C VAL A 283 -14.61 -39.92 56.90
N VAL A 284 -15.88 -39.87 57.33
CA VAL A 284 -16.72 -41.05 57.25
C VAL A 284 -17.03 -41.20 55.78
N ALA A 285 -16.47 -42.27 55.21
CA ALA A 285 -16.92 -42.84 53.96
C ALA A 285 -18.46 -42.93 53.98
N SER A 286 -19.14 -41.98 53.35
CA SER A 286 -20.44 -42.24 52.74
C SER A 286 -20.16 -43.02 51.46
N SER A 287 -19.96 -44.31 51.71
CA SER A 287 -20.22 -45.44 50.82
C SER A 287 -21.06 -45.10 49.58
N ASN A 288 -20.52 -45.46 48.42
CA ASN A 288 -21.22 -46.19 47.36
C ASN A 288 -22.65 -45.74 47.06
N THR A 289 -22.76 -44.65 46.32
CA THR A 289 -23.69 -44.59 45.19
C THR A 289 -22.86 -44.16 43.99
N GLU A 290 -22.80 -45.01 42.96
CA GLU A 290 -22.16 -44.76 41.67
C GLU A 290 -22.45 -43.33 41.18
N LYS A 291 -21.52 -42.40 41.39
CA LYS A 291 -21.57 -41.09 40.75
C LYS A 291 -20.97 -41.26 39.36
N SER A 292 -21.87 -41.30 38.38
CA SER A 292 -21.62 -41.33 36.93
C SER A 292 -20.35 -40.59 36.53
N LEU A 293 -19.52 -41.21 35.66
CA LEU A 293 -18.40 -40.59 34.96
C LEU A 293 -18.71 -39.12 34.57
N GLY A 294 -17.79 -38.21 34.89
CA GLY A 294 -17.99 -36.76 34.90
C GLY A 294 -18.09 -36.14 33.50
N LYS A 295 -19.20 -36.34 32.80
CA LYS A 295 -19.54 -35.53 31.62
C LYS A 295 -20.18 -34.21 32.07
N PRO A 296 -19.87 -33.07 31.39
CA PRO A 296 -20.55 -31.81 31.68
C PRO A 296 -22.05 -31.95 31.50
N ARG A 297 -22.82 -31.26 32.34
CA ARG A 297 -24.30 -31.26 32.30
C ARG A 297 -24.86 -29.89 31.94
N LEU A 298 -24.07 -28.82 32.10
CA LEU A 298 -24.46 -27.45 31.78
C LEU A 298 -24.08 -27.10 30.33
N THR A 299 -25.03 -26.48 29.62
CA THR A 299 -24.82 -25.91 28.28
C THR A 299 -23.67 -24.90 28.25
N SER A 300 -23.48 -24.11 29.32
CA SER A 300 -22.37 -23.14 29.42
C SER A 300 -20.98 -23.78 29.36
N THR A 301 -20.86 -25.00 29.90
CA THR A 301 -19.59 -25.74 29.93
C THR A 301 -19.23 -26.23 28.54
N TYR A 302 -20.19 -26.82 27.82
CA TYR A 302 -20.00 -27.21 26.42
C TYR A 302 -19.69 -26.01 25.53
N ASN A 303 -20.40 -24.88 25.67
CA ASN A 303 -20.12 -23.67 24.88
C ASN A 303 -18.70 -23.14 25.13
N THR A 304 -18.21 -23.21 26.37
CA THR A 304 -16.85 -22.76 26.72
C THR A 304 -15.79 -23.70 26.12
N LEU A 305 -16.03 -25.02 26.12
CA LEU A 305 -15.14 -26.01 25.52
C LEU A 305 -15.12 -25.91 23.99
N ILE A 306 -16.28 -25.73 23.37
CA ILE A 306 -16.39 -25.51 21.93
C ILE A 306 -15.60 -24.24 21.54
N ASP A 307 -15.79 -23.12 22.25
CA ASP A 307 -15.05 -21.87 22.04
C ASP A 307 -13.53 -22.03 22.27
N LEU A 308 -13.12 -22.83 23.27
CA LEU A 308 -11.71 -23.17 23.52
C LEU A 308 -11.10 -23.90 22.32
N TYR A 309 -11.68 -25.03 21.91
CA TYR A 309 -11.17 -25.82 20.79
C TYR A 309 -11.22 -25.05 19.47
N GLY A 310 -12.24 -24.21 19.30
CA GLY A 310 -12.36 -23.31 18.16
C GLY A 310 -11.20 -22.33 18.07
N LYS A 311 -10.91 -21.57 19.13
CA LYS A 311 -9.77 -20.63 19.14
C LYS A 311 -8.41 -21.31 19.00
N ALA A 312 -8.30 -22.57 19.43
CA ALA A 312 -7.09 -23.38 19.26
C ALA A 312 -6.88 -23.90 17.83
N GLY A 313 -7.80 -23.67 16.89
CA GLY A 313 -7.75 -24.24 15.54
C GLY A 313 -8.11 -25.72 15.45
N ARG A 314 -8.57 -26.33 16.54
CA ARG A 314 -8.84 -27.78 16.65
C ARG A 314 -10.30 -28.09 16.33
N LEU A 315 -10.70 -27.86 15.08
CA LEU A 315 -12.09 -27.99 14.61
C LEU A 315 -12.70 -29.38 14.83
N LYS A 316 -11.92 -30.44 14.64
CA LYS A 316 -12.39 -31.84 14.83
C LYS A 316 -12.79 -32.11 16.28
N ASP A 317 -12.04 -31.58 17.23
CA ASP A 317 -12.31 -31.73 18.65
C ASP A 317 -13.53 -30.89 19.07
N ALA A 318 -13.66 -29.66 18.54
CA ALA A 318 -14.85 -28.83 18.73
C ALA A 318 -16.13 -29.52 18.20
N ALA A 319 -16.08 -30.11 17.01
CA ALA A 319 -17.16 -30.90 16.43
C ALA A 319 -17.45 -32.18 17.25
N GLY A 320 -16.42 -32.79 17.84
CA GLY A 320 -16.53 -33.90 18.78
C GLY A 320 -17.30 -33.51 20.03
N VAL A 321 -16.95 -32.39 20.67
CA VAL A 321 -17.65 -31.85 21.85
C VAL A 321 -19.10 -31.47 21.53
N PHE A 322 -19.35 -30.88 20.36
CA PHE A 322 -20.70 -30.60 19.87
C PHE A 322 -21.52 -31.89 19.67
N SER A 323 -20.90 -32.94 19.11
CA SER A 323 -21.53 -34.26 18.93
C SER A 323 -21.77 -34.98 20.26
N ASP A 324 -20.89 -34.78 21.24
CA ASP A 324 -21.07 -35.33 22.58
C ASP A 324 -22.18 -34.62 23.35
N MET A 325 -22.33 -33.30 23.17
CA MET A 325 -23.47 -32.54 23.69
C MET A 325 -24.79 -33.08 23.12
N LEU A 326 -24.82 -33.42 21.82
CA LEU A 326 -25.97 -34.07 21.17
C LEU A 326 -26.30 -35.44 21.78
N LYS A 327 -25.31 -36.30 21.99
CA LYS A 327 -25.49 -37.65 22.55
C LYS A 327 -25.86 -37.64 24.02
N SER A 328 -25.45 -36.60 24.76
CA SER A 328 -25.68 -36.47 26.20
C SER A 328 -27.05 -35.89 26.56
N GLY A 329 -27.86 -35.51 25.56
CA GLY A 329 -29.22 -35.00 25.76
C GLY A 329 -29.29 -33.59 26.37
N VAL A 330 -28.18 -32.83 26.33
CA VAL A 330 -28.15 -31.44 26.83
C VAL A 330 -28.78 -30.51 25.79
N ALA A 331 -29.69 -29.63 26.22
CA ALA A 331 -30.41 -28.75 25.33
C ALA A 331 -29.45 -27.79 24.59
N LEU A 332 -29.52 -27.81 23.26
CA LEU A 332 -28.85 -26.85 22.40
C LEU A 332 -29.61 -25.54 22.43
N ASP A 333 -28.88 -24.44 22.56
CA ASP A 333 -29.42 -23.09 22.40
C ASP A 333 -28.84 -22.42 21.15
N ALA A 334 -29.38 -21.25 20.80
CA ALA A 334 -28.87 -20.45 19.70
C ALA A 334 -27.40 -20.05 19.90
N ILE A 335 -26.92 -19.97 21.15
CA ILE A 335 -25.54 -19.61 21.47
C ILE A 335 -24.60 -20.75 21.04
N THR A 336 -24.94 -22.02 21.32
CA THR A 336 -24.13 -23.17 20.90
C THR A 336 -23.97 -23.23 19.38
N PHE A 337 -25.06 -23.03 18.62
CA PHE A 337 -24.99 -22.98 17.15
C PHE A 337 -24.18 -21.77 16.67
N ASN A 338 -24.41 -20.58 17.23
CA ASN A 338 -23.66 -19.38 16.88
C ASN A 338 -22.15 -19.54 17.11
N THR A 339 -21.75 -20.16 18.23
CA THR A 339 -20.34 -20.46 18.52
C THR A 339 -19.75 -21.43 17.51
N MET A 340 -20.44 -22.54 17.19
CA MET A 340 -19.95 -23.49 16.17
C MET A 340 -19.88 -22.87 14.76
N ILE A 341 -20.88 -22.08 14.36
CA ILE A 341 -20.92 -21.38 13.07
C ILE A 341 -19.74 -20.41 12.96
N TYR A 342 -19.50 -19.61 14.01
CA TYR A 342 -18.37 -18.68 14.05
C TYR A 342 -17.03 -19.40 13.92
N ILE A 343 -16.84 -20.50 14.66
CA ILE A 343 -15.59 -21.29 14.64
C ILE A 343 -15.34 -21.91 13.27
N CYS A 344 -16.32 -22.56 12.67
CA CYS A 344 -16.16 -23.18 11.34
C CYS A 344 -15.83 -22.10 10.30
N GLY A 345 -16.57 -20.99 10.33
CA GLY A 345 -16.35 -19.89 9.41
C GLY A 345 -15.01 -19.19 9.58
N SER A 346 -14.55 -18.95 10.82
CA SER A 346 -13.28 -18.23 11.06
C SER A 346 -12.05 -19.02 10.60
N HIS A 347 -12.19 -20.33 10.44
CA HIS A 347 -11.14 -21.23 9.93
C HIS A 347 -11.30 -21.56 8.44
N GLY A 348 -12.22 -20.88 7.74
CA GLY A 348 -12.41 -21.01 6.28
C GLY A 348 -13.46 -22.03 5.84
N ASP A 349 -14.07 -22.80 6.76
CA ASP A 349 -15.08 -23.83 6.44
C ASP A 349 -16.50 -23.23 6.37
N LEU A 350 -16.70 -22.31 5.42
CA LEU A 350 -17.97 -21.59 5.24
C LEU A 350 -19.15 -22.52 4.87
N LEU A 351 -18.88 -23.60 4.14
CA LEU A 351 -19.90 -24.59 3.75
C LEU A 351 -20.46 -25.35 4.96
N GLU A 352 -19.61 -25.72 5.93
CA GLU A 352 -20.08 -26.37 7.16
C GLU A 352 -20.83 -25.37 8.04
N ALA A 353 -20.42 -24.10 8.06
CA ALA A 353 -21.17 -23.04 8.72
C ALA A 353 -22.60 -22.91 8.15
N GLU A 354 -22.78 -22.89 6.83
CA GLU A 354 -24.11 -22.86 6.19
C GLU A 354 -24.94 -24.12 6.49
N SER A 355 -24.31 -25.29 6.48
CA SER A 355 -24.93 -26.57 6.89
C SER A 355 -25.45 -26.52 8.32
N LEU A 356 -24.68 -25.94 9.25
CA LEU A 356 -25.08 -25.76 10.65
C LEU A 356 -26.28 -24.81 10.80
N LEU A 357 -26.38 -23.77 9.95
CA LEU A 357 -27.56 -22.89 9.93
C LEU A 357 -28.82 -23.63 9.43
N GLY A 358 -28.68 -24.53 8.45
CA GLY A 358 -29.76 -25.41 8.02
C GLY A 358 -30.23 -26.34 9.15
N LYS A 359 -29.28 -27.02 9.81
CA LYS A 359 -29.54 -27.91 10.96
C LYS A 359 -30.18 -27.17 12.14
N MET A 360 -29.86 -25.88 12.33
CA MET A 360 -30.48 -25.03 13.35
C MET A 360 -31.97 -24.83 13.06
N GLY A 361 -32.33 -24.56 11.80
CA GLY A 361 -33.72 -24.42 11.34
C GLY A 361 -34.52 -25.72 11.38
N GLU A 362 -33.94 -26.85 10.96
CA GLU A 362 -34.56 -28.18 11.01
C GLU A 362 -34.96 -28.59 12.44
N ARG A 363 -34.23 -28.10 13.43
CA ARG A 363 -34.45 -28.39 14.86
C ARG A 363 -35.39 -27.39 15.54
N GLY A 364 -35.94 -26.44 14.78
CA GLY A 364 -36.87 -25.44 15.30
C GLY A 364 -36.22 -24.35 16.16
N ILE A 365 -34.89 -24.20 16.11
CA ILE A 365 -34.19 -23.09 16.77
C ILE A 365 -34.13 -21.93 15.78
N LEU A 366 -34.81 -20.83 16.08
CA LEU A 366 -34.85 -19.67 15.19
C LEU A 366 -33.52 -18.92 15.20
N PRO A 367 -32.90 -18.64 14.04
CA PRO A 367 -31.77 -17.73 13.94
C PRO A 367 -32.11 -16.35 14.50
N ASP A 368 -31.19 -15.75 15.26
CA ASP A 368 -31.33 -14.38 15.76
C ASP A 368 -30.46 -13.40 14.93
N THR A 369 -30.56 -12.11 15.21
CA THR A 369 -29.76 -11.09 14.51
C THR A 369 -28.26 -11.37 14.68
N LYS A 370 -27.83 -11.97 15.80
CA LYS A 370 -26.42 -12.33 16.02
C LYS A 370 -25.97 -13.47 15.11
N THR A 371 -26.82 -14.48 14.88
CA THR A 371 -26.54 -15.56 13.92
C THR A 371 -26.21 -14.98 12.56
N TYR A 372 -27.04 -14.08 12.05
CA TYR A 372 -26.79 -13.45 10.74
C TYR A 372 -25.62 -12.46 10.76
N ASN A 373 -25.37 -11.74 11.85
CA ASN A 373 -24.19 -10.89 12.00
C ASN A 373 -22.88 -11.69 11.99
N ILE A 374 -22.89 -12.92 12.52
CA ILE A 374 -21.75 -13.84 12.41
C ILE A 374 -21.51 -14.17 10.94
N PHE A 375 -22.53 -14.63 10.21
CA PHE A 375 -22.40 -14.89 8.77
C PHE A 375 -21.95 -13.66 7.99
N LEU A 376 -22.51 -12.49 8.30
CA LEU A 376 -22.09 -11.23 7.70
C LEU A 376 -20.58 -10.99 7.91
N SER A 377 -20.08 -11.15 9.14
CA SER A 377 -18.65 -11.00 9.43
C SER A 377 -17.77 -12.03 8.71
N LEU A 378 -18.27 -13.26 8.56
CA LEU A 378 -17.57 -14.34 7.86
C LEU A 378 -17.48 -14.08 6.35
N TYR A 379 -18.60 -13.73 5.71
CA TYR A 379 -18.63 -13.42 4.29
C TYR A 379 -17.77 -12.20 3.95
N VAL A 380 -17.76 -11.18 4.83
CA VAL A 380 -16.89 -10.00 4.68
C VAL A 380 -15.41 -10.39 4.77
N ASN A 381 -15.01 -11.23 5.73
CA ASN A 381 -13.61 -11.68 5.86
C ASN A 381 -13.14 -12.53 4.65
N VAL A 382 -14.06 -13.28 4.03
CA VAL A 382 -13.80 -14.07 2.81
C VAL A 382 -13.84 -13.20 1.54
N GLY A 383 -14.33 -11.96 1.63
CA GLY A 383 -14.48 -11.04 0.49
C GLY A 383 -15.71 -11.30 -0.38
N ASN A 384 -16.67 -12.12 0.07
CA ASN A 384 -17.90 -12.41 -0.67
C ASN A 384 -19.03 -11.42 -0.32
N ILE A 385 -19.09 -10.31 -1.06
CA ILE A 385 -20.04 -9.22 -0.80
C ILE A 385 -21.48 -9.59 -1.16
N ASP A 386 -21.70 -10.36 -2.23
CA ASP A 386 -23.05 -10.76 -2.65
C ASP A 386 -23.75 -11.61 -1.57
N ALA A 387 -23.01 -12.52 -0.96
CA ALA A 387 -23.50 -13.30 0.17
C ALA A 387 -23.74 -12.43 1.42
N ALA A 388 -22.88 -11.43 1.68
CA ALA A 388 -23.06 -10.47 2.76
C ALA A 388 -24.35 -9.62 2.59
N LEU A 389 -24.62 -9.13 1.37
CA LEU A 389 -25.86 -8.41 1.04
C LEU A 389 -27.09 -9.34 1.09
N SER A 390 -26.93 -10.61 0.71
CA SER A 390 -27.98 -11.62 0.88
C SER A 390 -28.33 -11.82 2.36
N CYS A 391 -27.33 -11.85 3.26
CA CYS A 391 -27.57 -11.92 4.70
C CYS A 391 -28.42 -10.75 5.22
N HIS A 392 -28.17 -9.53 4.75
CA HIS A 392 -29.02 -8.37 5.08
C HIS A 392 -30.48 -8.59 4.67
N ARG A 393 -30.73 -9.15 3.48
CA ARG A 393 -32.08 -9.51 3.03
C ARG A 393 -32.70 -10.60 3.90
N ARG A 394 -31.92 -11.63 4.25
CA ARG A 394 -32.36 -12.74 5.10
C ARG A 394 -32.76 -12.29 6.50
N ILE A 395 -32.08 -11.30 7.09
CA ILE A 395 -32.47 -10.69 8.37
C ILE A 395 -33.90 -10.11 8.25
N ARG A 396 -34.18 -9.37 7.17
CA ARG A 396 -35.49 -8.77 6.93
C ARG A 396 -36.58 -9.81 6.65
N ASP A 397 -36.28 -10.81 5.82
CA ASP A 397 -37.23 -11.87 5.45
C ASP A 397 -37.58 -12.75 6.66
N ALA A 398 -36.66 -12.88 7.62
CA ALA A 398 -36.90 -13.53 8.91
C ALA A 398 -37.69 -12.66 9.91
N GLY A 399 -38.07 -11.43 9.53
CA GLY A 399 -38.78 -10.49 10.40
C GLY A 399 -37.90 -9.87 11.51
N LEU A 400 -36.58 -9.94 11.36
CA LEU A 400 -35.62 -9.34 12.27
C LEU A 400 -35.23 -7.93 11.79
N PHE A 401 -34.84 -7.07 12.71
CA PHE A 401 -34.35 -5.72 12.39
C PHE A 401 -32.81 -5.71 12.37
N PRO A 402 -32.18 -5.22 11.29
CA PRO A 402 -30.75 -4.94 11.26
C PRO A 402 -30.37 -3.98 12.40
N ASP A 403 -29.28 -4.27 13.10
CA ASP A 403 -28.75 -3.43 14.16
C ASP A 403 -27.60 -2.52 13.66
N ASP A 404 -27.15 -1.59 14.51
CA ASP A 404 -26.01 -0.71 14.20
C ASP A 404 -24.74 -1.49 13.80
N VAL A 405 -24.56 -2.68 14.38
CA VAL A 405 -23.43 -3.58 14.08
C VAL A 405 -23.55 -4.16 12.67
N THR A 406 -24.77 -4.52 12.25
CA THR A 406 -25.08 -5.00 10.89
C THR A 406 -24.70 -3.96 9.86
N TYR A 407 -25.21 -2.73 10.02
CA TYR A 407 -24.96 -1.63 9.09
C TYR A 407 -23.48 -1.22 9.06
N ARG A 408 -22.81 -1.14 10.21
CA ARG A 408 -21.37 -0.84 10.29
C ARG A 408 -20.52 -1.87 9.55
N ALA A 409 -20.82 -3.16 9.73
CA ALA A 409 -20.09 -4.24 9.07
C ALA A 409 -20.29 -4.22 7.55
N LEU A 410 -21.52 -3.99 7.08
CA LEU A 410 -21.83 -3.82 5.66
C LEU A 410 -21.15 -2.59 5.05
N LEU A 411 -21.26 -1.42 5.71
CA LEU A 411 -20.62 -0.19 5.25
C LEU A 411 -19.10 -0.38 5.12
N ARG A 412 -18.45 -0.96 6.12
CA ARG A 412 -17.00 -1.23 6.05
C ARG A 412 -16.65 -2.10 4.84
N ALA A 413 -17.35 -3.22 4.65
CA ALA A 413 -17.08 -4.15 3.56
C ALA A 413 -17.31 -3.54 2.17
N LEU A 414 -18.40 -2.77 2.02
CA LEU A 414 -18.73 -2.10 0.77
C LEU A 414 -17.76 -0.95 0.46
N CYS A 415 -17.29 -0.23 1.48
CA CYS A 415 -16.30 0.83 1.32
C CYS A 415 -14.90 0.27 0.96
N GLU A 416 -14.49 -0.86 1.55
CA GLU A 416 -13.22 -1.53 1.21
C GLU A 416 -13.15 -1.97 -0.26
N GLN A 417 -14.30 -2.21 -0.88
CA GLN A 417 -14.41 -2.63 -2.28
C GLN A 417 -14.98 -1.55 -3.22
N ASN A 418 -14.98 -0.29 -2.78
CA ASN A 418 -15.38 0.89 -3.56
C ASN A 418 -16.78 0.81 -4.22
N MET A 419 -17.73 0.08 -3.63
CA MET A 419 -19.08 -0.08 -4.20
C MET A 419 -20.04 1.09 -3.85
N VAL A 420 -19.87 2.22 -4.51
CA VAL A 420 -20.58 3.49 -4.19
C VAL A 420 -22.11 3.37 -4.18
N GLN A 421 -22.70 2.76 -5.22
CA GLN A 421 -24.17 2.66 -5.35
C GLN A 421 -24.80 1.84 -4.22
N ALA A 422 -24.13 0.76 -3.80
CA ALA A 422 -24.60 -0.09 -2.72
C ALA A 422 -24.53 0.61 -1.36
N VAL A 423 -23.47 1.41 -1.12
CA VAL A 423 -23.33 2.23 0.08
C VAL A 423 -24.43 3.30 0.15
N GLU A 424 -24.71 3.99 -0.95
CA GLU A 424 -25.78 5.02 -1.00
C GLU A 424 -27.16 4.42 -0.71
N ALA A 425 -27.49 3.29 -1.35
CA ALA A 425 -28.75 2.59 -1.10
C ALA A 425 -28.89 2.16 0.38
N LEU A 426 -27.80 1.68 0.99
CA LEU A 426 -27.78 1.29 2.39
C LEU A 426 -27.90 2.50 3.33
N MET A 427 -27.26 3.63 3.00
CA MET A 427 -27.38 4.88 3.75
C MET A 427 -28.80 5.46 3.70
N ASP A 428 -29.48 5.38 2.56
CA ASP A 428 -30.87 5.82 2.45
C ASP A 428 -31.82 4.88 3.21
N GLU A 429 -31.55 3.57 3.22
CA GLU A 429 -32.26 2.61 4.08
C GLU A 429 -32.04 2.91 5.58
N MET A 430 -30.82 3.26 6.00
CA MET A 430 -30.51 3.68 7.38
C MET A 430 -31.28 4.95 7.77
N LYS A 431 -31.34 5.95 6.88
CA LYS A 431 -32.13 7.18 7.11
C LYS A 431 -33.62 6.88 7.25
N ASN A 432 -34.17 6.02 6.37
CA ASN A 432 -35.59 5.65 6.37
C ASN A 432 -35.98 4.82 7.60
N SER A 433 -35.05 4.05 8.18
CA SER A 433 -35.25 3.28 9.41
C SER A 433 -34.96 4.09 10.69
N GLY A 434 -34.47 5.34 10.57
CA GLY A 434 -34.16 6.21 11.70
C GLY A 434 -32.87 5.85 12.44
N VAL A 435 -31.98 5.06 11.83
CA VAL A 435 -30.65 4.71 12.37
C VAL A 435 -29.64 5.78 11.95
N SER A 436 -28.98 6.40 12.92
CA SER A 436 -27.91 7.38 12.64
C SER A 436 -26.66 6.67 12.13
N LEU A 437 -25.97 7.28 11.15
CA LEU A 437 -24.65 6.82 10.73
C LEU A 437 -23.68 6.87 11.91
N ASP A 438 -22.94 5.79 12.13
CA ASP A 438 -21.95 5.72 13.19
C ASP A 438 -20.68 6.54 12.86
N ASP A 439 -20.15 7.23 13.88
CA ASP A 439 -18.94 8.04 13.83
C ASP A 439 -17.72 7.32 13.20
N HIS A 440 -17.59 6.00 13.39
CA HIS A 440 -16.46 5.22 12.86
C HIS A 440 -16.64 4.79 11.40
N SER A 441 -17.87 4.82 10.87
CA SER A 441 -18.13 4.44 9.47
C SER A 441 -17.85 5.60 8.51
N LEU A 442 -17.89 6.85 9.01
CA LEU A 442 -17.74 8.06 8.21
C LEU A 442 -16.38 8.17 7.47
N PRO A 443 -15.21 7.94 8.10
CA PRO A 443 -13.92 8.00 7.38
C PRO A 443 -13.82 6.96 6.26
N GLY A 444 -14.36 5.76 6.46
CA GLY A 444 -14.37 4.71 5.44
C GLY A 444 -15.21 5.08 4.21
N ILE A 445 -16.38 5.68 4.43
CA ILE A 445 -17.24 6.16 3.34
C ILE A 445 -16.59 7.33 2.58
N ILE A 446 -15.93 8.25 3.29
CA ILE A 446 -15.20 9.34 2.65
C ILE A 446 -14.02 8.79 1.84
N LYS A 447 -13.26 7.82 2.37
CA LYS A 447 -12.17 7.15 1.62
C LYS A 447 -12.67 6.53 0.32
N MET A 448 -13.81 5.86 0.38
CA MET A 448 -14.47 5.30 -0.80
C MET A 448 -14.83 6.37 -1.83
N TYR A 449 -15.52 7.44 -1.44
CA TYR A 449 -15.88 8.53 -2.38
C TYR A 449 -14.66 9.22 -2.99
N VAL A 450 -13.58 9.40 -2.22
CA VAL A 450 -12.36 10.04 -2.71
C VAL A 450 -11.62 9.13 -3.69
N ASN A 451 -11.52 7.82 -3.42
CA ASN A 451 -10.89 6.86 -4.33
C ASN A 451 -11.59 6.81 -5.71
N GLU A 452 -12.91 6.95 -5.73
CA GLU A 452 -13.74 6.97 -6.94
C GLU A 452 -13.83 8.36 -7.60
N GLY A 453 -13.17 9.38 -7.05
CA GLY A 453 -13.15 10.75 -7.58
C GLY A 453 -14.45 11.55 -7.34
N ALA A 454 -15.41 11.02 -6.57
CA ALA A 454 -16.70 11.67 -6.27
C ALA A 454 -16.59 12.67 -5.10
N LEU A 455 -15.75 13.71 -5.26
CA LEU A 455 -15.41 14.65 -4.19
C LEU A 455 -16.61 15.46 -3.67
N ASP A 456 -17.54 15.84 -4.55
CA ASP A 456 -18.72 16.63 -4.17
C ASP A 456 -19.62 15.86 -3.19
N LYS A 457 -19.79 14.55 -3.40
CA LYS A 457 -20.56 13.69 -2.51
C LYS A 457 -19.88 13.54 -1.14
N ALA A 458 -18.56 13.46 -1.11
CA ALA A 458 -17.80 13.44 0.15
C ALA A 458 -17.98 14.74 0.94
N LYS A 459 -18.00 15.90 0.25
CA LYS A 459 -18.23 17.23 0.85
C LYS A 459 -19.65 17.36 1.40
N ASP A 460 -20.66 16.95 0.64
CA ASP A 460 -22.06 17.01 1.05
C ASP A 460 -22.31 16.12 2.28
N LEU A 461 -21.72 14.92 2.30
CA LEU A 461 -21.82 14.03 3.46
C LEU A 461 -21.17 14.65 4.71
N LEU A 462 -19.98 15.22 4.57
CA LEU A 462 -19.29 15.93 5.64
C LEU A 462 -20.12 17.11 6.17
N HIS A 463 -20.70 17.90 5.28
CA HIS A 463 -21.52 19.05 5.66
C HIS A 463 -22.79 18.62 6.41
N ASN A 464 -23.48 17.59 5.91
CA ASN A 464 -24.69 17.05 6.53
C ASN A 464 -24.42 16.43 7.92
N TYR A 465 -23.27 15.78 8.10
CA TYR A 465 -22.90 15.22 9.41
C TYR A 465 -22.53 16.33 10.41
N GLN A 466 -21.81 17.36 9.95
CA GLN A 466 -21.41 18.51 10.76
C GLN A 466 -22.59 19.34 11.28
N ILE A 467 -23.70 19.43 10.53
CA ILE A 467 -24.93 20.10 10.96
C ILE A 467 -25.64 19.32 12.09
N ASN A 468 -25.48 17.99 12.12
CA ASN A 468 -26.18 17.09 13.04
C ASN A 468 -25.36 16.73 14.30
N GLY A 469 -24.06 17.02 14.34
CA GLY A 469 -23.17 16.80 15.49
C GLY A 469 -21.72 17.17 15.19
N GLY A 470 -20.98 17.67 16.19
CA GLY A 470 -19.57 18.06 16.03
C GLY A 470 -18.65 16.86 15.80
N LEU A 471 -17.68 17.01 14.88
CA LEU A 471 -16.65 16.00 14.63
C LEU A 471 -15.65 15.94 15.79
N SER A 472 -15.38 14.74 16.32
CA SER A 472 -14.28 14.55 17.27
C SER A 472 -12.92 14.70 16.59
N SER A 473 -11.88 15.07 17.35
CA SER A 473 -10.51 15.22 16.82
C SER A 473 -10.02 13.96 16.09
N LYS A 474 -10.30 12.77 16.65
CA LYS A 474 -9.91 11.47 16.05
C LYS A 474 -10.52 11.23 14.68
N ILE A 475 -11.76 11.66 14.47
CA ILE A 475 -12.47 11.50 13.19
C ILE A 475 -11.91 12.50 12.16
N CYS A 476 -11.62 13.74 12.58
CA CYS A 476 -10.96 14.71 11.71
C CYS A 476 -9.58 14.23 11.25
N VAL A 477 -8.77 13.67 12.16
CA VAL A 477 -7.47 13.07 11.80
C VAL A 477 -7.64 12.00 10.72
N ALA A 478 -8.57 11.05 10.90
CA ALA A 478 -8.79 9.98 9.93
C ALA A 478 -9.26 10.49 8.56
N ILE A 479 -10.15 11.50 8.54
CA ILE A 479 -10.67 12.08 7.30
C ILE A 479 -9.60 12.94 6.60
N MET A 480 -8.85 13.73 7.36
CA MET A 480 -7.74 14.52 6.82
C MET A 480 -6.64 13.61 6.24
N ASP A 481 -6.37 12.47 6.86
CA ASP A 481 -5.39 11.50 6.37
C ASP A 481 -5.84 10.87 5.05
N VAL A 482 -7.13 10.56 4.91
CA VAL A 482 -7.73 10.11 3.65
C VAL A 482 -7.52 11.15 2.53
N PHE A 483 -7.77 12.44 2.80
CA PHE A 483 -7.52 13.49 1.82
C PHE A 483 -6.01 13.70 1.55
N ALA A 484 -5.16 13.51 2.57
CA ALA A 484 -3.71 13.63 2.46
C ALA A 484 -3.07 12.54 1.58
N GLU A 485 -3.52 11.29 1.73
CA GLU A 485 -3.09 10.13 0.92
C GLU A 485 -3.33 10.36 -0.58
N GLN A 486 -4.40 11.10 -0.91
CA GLN A 486 -4.84 11.35 -2.28
C GLN A 486 -4.34 12.71 -2.84
N GLY A 487 -3.49 13.42 -2.09
CA GLY A 487 -2.91 14.70 -2.51
C GLY A 487 -3.91 15.89 -2.51
N LEU A 488 -5.08 15.73 -1.90
CA LEU A 488 -6.13 16.76 -1.83
C LEU A 488 -5.94 17.65 -0.57
N TRP A 489 -4.82 18.36 -0.50
CA TRP A 489 -4.45 19.18 0.67
C TRP A 489 -5.43 20.31 0.99
N SER A 490 -6.11 20.89 -0.01
CA SER A 490 -7.03 22.02 0.19
C SER A 490 -8.25 21.62 1.01
N GLU A 491 -8.74 20.39 0.81
CA GLU A 491 -9.88 19.85 1.54
C GLU A 491 -9.47 19.46 2.96
N ALA A 492 -8.28 18.89 3.13
CA ALA A 492 -7.69 18.67 4.44
C ALA A 492 -7.49 20.00 5.20
N GLU A 493 -7.00 21.05 4.53
CA GLU A 493 -6.84 22.41 5.09
C GLU A 493 -8.20 23.02 5.47
N ASN A 494 -9.25 22.80 4.69
CA ASN A 494 -10.59 23.28 5.00
C ASN A 494 -11.15 22.64 6.29
N ILE A 495 -10.93 21.34 6.47
CA ILE A 495 -11.29 20.64 7.71
C ILE A 495 -10.44 21.13 8.89
N PHE A 496 -9.15 21.35 8.65
CA PHE A 496 -8.21 21.84 9.64
C PHE A 496 -8.53 23.27 10.08
N VAL A 497 -8.70 24.24 9.17
CA VAL A 497 -8.85 25.67 9.49
C VAL A 497 -10.18 26.00 10.15
N ARG A 498 -11.23 25.18 9.96
CA ARG A 498 -12.56 25.43 10.53
C ARG A 498 -12.55 25.50 12.06
N LYS A 499 -13.22 26.53 12.60
CA LYS A 499 -13.36 26.76 14.04
C LYS A 499 -14.27 25.69 14.66
N ARG A 500 -13.80 25.04 15.74
CA ARG A 500 -14.66 24.23 16.62
C ARG A 500 -15.14 25.13 17.77
N ASP A 501 -16.42 25.49 17.73
CA ASP A 501 -17.03 26.46 18.66
C ASP A 501 -17.40 25.87 20.04
N ILE A 502 -16.95 24.67 20.38
CA ILE A 502 -17.28 24.05 21.67
C ILE A 502 -16.01 23.92 22.53
N ALA A 503 -15.91 24.85 23.49
CA ALA A 503 -15.14 24.75 24.72
C ALA A 503 -13.65 24.40 24.60
N GLY A 504 -12.84 25.29 24.01
CA GLY A 504 -11.41 25.38 24.33
C GLY A 504 -10.56 24.13 24.12
N GLN A 505 -11.03 23.14 23.34
CA GLN A 505 -10.23 21.99 22.97
C GLN A 505 -9.18 22.48 21.96
N GLY A 506 -7.94 22.64 22.41
CA GLY A 506 -6.80 22.87 21.52
C GLY A 506 -6.75 21.79 20.45
N ARG A 507 -6.22 22.13 19.27
CA ARG A 507 -5.98 21.16 18.20
C ARG A 507 -4.99 20.11 18.72
N ASP A 508 -5.28 18.83 18.52
CA ASP A 508 -4.37 17.78 18.95
C ASP A 508 -3.13 17.76 18.03
N VAL A 509 -1.98 17.38 18.58
CA VAL A 509 -0.70 17.26 17.82
C VAL A 509 -0.86 16.33 16.61
N ALA A 510 -1.71 15.31 16.72
CA ALA A 510 -2.05 14.40 15.62
C ALA A 510 -2.68 15.12 14.41
N GLU A 511 -3.51 16.15 14.61
CA GLU A 511 -4.11 16.92 13.52
C GLU A 511 -3.04 17.71 12.74
N TYR A 512 -2.04 18.27 13.44
CA TYR A 512 -0.92 18.94 12.79
C TYR A 512 -0.02 17.96 12.02
N ASN A 513 0.28 16.80 12.60
CA ASN A 513 1.12 15.78 11.96
C ASN A 513 0.51 15.32 10.62
N VAL A 514 -0.81 15.08 10.59
CA VAL A 514 -1.52 14.73 9.35
C VAL A 514 -1.53 15.87 8.35
N MET A 515 -1.68 17.14 8.77
CA MET A 515 -1.57 18.27 7.84
C MET A 515 -0.15 18.46 7.28
N ILE A 516 0.88 18.26 8.10
CA ILE A 516 2.27 18.30 7.63
C ILE A 516 2.48 17.20 6.59
N LYS A 517 1.97 15.99 6.83
CA LYS A 517 1.96 14.90 5.83
C LYS A 517 1.22 15.30 4.55
N ALA A 518 0.03 15.90 4.66
CA ALA A 518 -0.80 16.33 3.52
C ALA A 518 -0.12 17.39 2.64
N TYR A 519 0.52 18.39 3.28
CA TYR A 519 1.30 19.38 2.55
C TYR A 519 2.56 18.76 1.93
N GLY A 520 3.18 17.79 2.60
CA GLY A 520 4.32 17.04 2.08
C GLY A 520 4.02 16.22 0.83
N THR A 521 2.93 15.44 0.83
CA THR A 521 2.50 14.68 -0.36
C THR A 521 2.16 15.60 -1.53
N SER A 522 1.65 16.79 -1.23
CA SER A 522 1.28 17.81 -2.22
C SER A 522 2.42 18.76 -2.61
N LYS A 523 3.65 18.52 -2.13
CA LYS A 523 4.85 19.34 -2.37
C LYS A 523 4.75 20.82 -1.96
N LEU A 524 3.89 21.15 -0.98
CA LEU A 524 3.69 22.51 -0.45
C LEU A 524 4.49 22.74 0.84
N TYR A 525 5.81 22.68 0.74
CA TYR A 525 6.71 22.68 1.91
C TYR A 525 6.65 23.99 2.72
N ASP A 526 6.51 25.14 2.06
CA ASP A 526 6.42 26.45 2.74
C ASP A 526 5.25 26.54 3.70
N LYS A 527 4.08 26.01 3.29
CA LYS A 527 2.89 25.93 4.15
C LYS A 527 3.10 24.99 5.33
N ALA A 528 3.77 23.86 5.12
CA ALA A 528 4.08 22.92 6.18
C ALA A 528 5.02 23.51 7.24
N ILE A 529 6.04 24.27 6.81
CA ILE A 529 6.98 24.96 7.70
C ILE A 529 6.28 26.10 8.46
N ALA A 530 5.43 26.87 7.77
CA ALA A 530 4.64 27.93 8.41
C ALA A 530 3.68 27.35 9.46
N LEU A 531 3.04 26.22 9.15
CA LEU A 531 2.17 25.51 10.08
C LEU A 531 2.94 25.04 11.31
N PHE A 532 4.10 24.42 11.12
CA PHE A 532 4.97 23.95 12.20
C PHE A 532 5.43 25.09 13.13
N LYS A 533 5.91 26.20 12.55
CA LYS A 533 6.27 27.41 13.33
C LYS A 533 5.08 28.00 14.07
N GLY A 534 3.89 27.92 13.46
CA GLY A 534 2.62 28.39 14.03
C GLY A 534 2.07 27.54 15.18
N MET A 535 2.50 26.27 15.33
CA MET A 535 2.04 25.37 16.41
C MET A 535 2.25 25.99 17.79
N ARG A 536 3.44 26.55 18.02
CA ARG A 536 3.83 27.21 19.28
C ARG A 536 2.92 28.39 19.62
N ASN A 537 2.60 29.20 18.62
CA ASN A 537 1.74 30.37 18.77
C ASN A 537 0.28 30.01 19.06
N GLN A 538 -0.13 28.78 18.73
CA GLN A 538 -1.47 28.24 18.98
C GLN A 538 -1.58 27.44 20.28
N GLY A 539 -0.52 27.42 21.10
CA GLY A 539 -0.50 26.77 22.41
C GLY A 539 -0.23 25.26 22.38
N THR A 540 0.22 24.72 21.24
CA THR A 540 0.58 23.30 21.09
C THR A 540 2.08 23.15 20.87
N TRP A 541 2.71 22.22 21.58
CA TRP A 541 4.14 21.97 21.48
C TRP A 541 4.41 20.81 20.51
N PRO A 542 5.30 20.97 19.52
CA PRO A 542 5.71 19.86 18.65
C PRO A 542 6.30 18.71 19.47
N ASP A 543 5.89 17.48 19.18
CA ASP A 543 6.45 16.28 19.77
C ASP A 543 7.53 15.66 18.86
N GLU A 544 8.14 14.55 19.30
CA GLU A 544 9.12 13.80 18.52
C GLU A 544 8.57 13.40 17.14
N CYS A 545 7.30 12.98 17.09
CA CYS A 545 6.64 12.58 15.84
C CYS A 545 6.45 13.76 14.88
N THR A 546 6.12 14.95 15.39
CA THR A 546 6.01 16.17 14.57
C THR A 546 7.35 16.53 13.93
N TYR A 547 8.43 16.55 14.73
CA TYR A 547 9.78 16.82 14.22
C TYR A 547 10.23 15.77 13.21
N ASN A 548 10.00 14.48 13.48
CA ASN A 548 10.36 13.41 12.56
C ASN A 548 9.59 13.53 11.23
N SER A 549 8.28 13.82 11.28
CA SER A 549 7.42 13.95 10.10
C SER A 549 7.86 15.11 9.20
N ILE A 550 8.16 16.28 9.77
CA ILE A 550 8.60 17.44 8.99
C ILE A 550 10.01 17.23 8.41
N ILE A 551 10.92 16.63 9.16
CA ILE A 551 12.28 16.34 8.69
C ILE A 551 12.25 15.31 7.56
N GLN A 552 11.45 14.25 7.67
CA GLN A 552 11.30 13.24 6.60
C GLN A 552 10.71 13.84 5.33
N MET A 553 9.68 14.68 5.45
CA MET A 553 9.09 15.39 4.32
C MET A 553 10.13 16.31 3.64
N LEU A 554 10.83 17.15 4.40
CA LEU A 554 11.84 18.06 3.84
C LEU A 554 13.03 17.30 3.23
N SER A 555 13.42 16.17 3.83
CA SER A 555 14.45 15.27 3.29
C SER A 555 13.99 14.50 2.05
N GLY A 556 12.69 14.33 1.84
CA GLY A 556 12.14 13.80 0.59
C GLY A 556 12.03 14.86 -0.51
N ALA A 557 12.06 16.14 -0.12
CA ALA A 557 11.96 17.30 -1.00
C ALA A 557 13.31 17.87 -1.42
N ASP A 558 14.42 17.22 -1.04
CA ASP A 558 15.80 17.69 -1.23
C ASP A 558 16.10 19.07 -0.58
N LEU A 559 15.28 19.50 0.39
CA LEU A 559 15.46 20.75 1.16
C LEU A 559 16.31 20.52 2.42
N VAL A 560 17.56 20.10 2.22
CA VAL A 560 18.41 19.59 3.30
C VAL A 560 18.76 20.63 4.36
N ASP A 561 19.05 21.88 3.98
CA ASP A 561 19.43 22.92 4.94
C ASP A 561 18.35 23.17 6.00
N GLN A 562 17.09 23.12 5.57
CA GLN A 562 15.94 23.29 6.45
C GLN A 562 15.72 22.06 7.33
N ALA A 563 15.83 20.85 6.77
CA ALA A 563 15.76 19.61 7.52
C ALA A 563 16.86 19.53 8.60
N ARG A 564 18.08 19.95 8.26
CA ARG A 564 19.23 20.04 9.16
C ARG A 564 19.01 21.07 10.26
N GLY A 565 18.48 22.25 9.92
CA GLY A 565 18.11 23.28 10.90
C GLY A 565 17.07 22.82 11.92
N LEU A 566 16.09 22.01 11.48
CA LEU A 566 15.09 21.44 12.39
C LEU A 566 15.66 20.31 13.27
N LEU A 567 16.61 19.52 12.76
CA LEU A 567 17.31 18.52 13.56
C LEU A 567 18.16 19.17 14.66
N THR A 568 18.88 20.26 14.35
CA THR A 568 19.64 21.01 15.37
C THR A 568 18.72 21.69 16.39
N GLU A 569 17.58 22.23 15.94
CA GLU A 569 16.55 22.76 16.85
C GLU A 569 15.99 21.67 17.79
N MET A 570 15.70 20.48 17.25
CA MET A 570 15.21 19.33 18.03
C MET A 570 16.21 18.93 19.14
N MET A 571 17.50 18.87 18.79
CA MET A 571 18.58 18.59 19.75
C MET A 571 18.72 19.71 20.80
N GLY A 572 18.63 20.98 20.39
CA GLY A 572 18.66 22.14 21.30
C GLY A 572 17.50 22.17 22.30
N MET A 573 16.33 21.66 21.89
CA MET A 573 15.13 21.50 22.72
C MET A 573 15.18 20.27 23.64
N LYS A 574 16.29 19.51 23.64
CA LYS A 574 16.47 18.25 24.39
C LYS A 574 15.45 17.16 24.04
N ILE A 575 14.81 17.24 22.87
CA ILE A 575 13.99 16.15 22.34
C ILE A 575 14.95 15.17 21.67
N LYS A 576 15.01 13.93 22.17
CA LYS A 576 15.97 12.93 21.66
C LYS A 576 15.57 12.55 20.22
N PRO A 577 16.42 12.77 19.21
CA PRO A 577 16.09 12.35 17.86
C PRO A 577 16.07 10.82 17.75
N SER A 578 15.20 10.32 16.88
CA SER A 578 15.17 8.90 16.55
C SER A 578 16.22 8.55 15.49
N CYS A 579 16.55 7.26 15.37
CA CYS A 579 17.38 6.76 14.26
C CYS A 579 16.77 7.11 12.88
N GLN A 580 15.43 7.14 12.79
CA GLN A 580 14.73 7.50 11.55
C GLN A 580 15.01 8.95 11.14
N THR A 581 15.04 9.85 12.11
CA THR A 581 15.27 11.29 11.88
C THR A 581 16.69 11.54 11.34
N PHE A 582 17.70 10.91 11.93
CA PHE A 582 19.08 10.95 11.41
C PHE A 582 19.18 10.28 10.03
N SER A 583 18.55 9.12 9.84
CA SER A 583 18.59 8.40 8.56
C SER A 583 18.00 9.21 7.40
N ALA A 584 16.92 9.97 7.64
CA ALA A 584 16.30 10.80 6.61
C ALA A 584 17.24 11.91 6.13
N VAL A 585 17.92 12.60 7.05
CA VAL A 585 18.87 13.66 6.74
C VAL A 585 20.13 13.11 6.06
N ILE A 586 20.69 12.00 6.56
CA ILE A 586 21.86 11.34 5.96
C ILE A 586 21.54 10.87 4.53
N ARG A 587 20.38 10.24 4.33
CA ARG A 587 19.92 9.80 3.00
C ARG A 587 19.81 10.95 2.02
N CYS A 588 19.28 12.09 2.46
CA CYS A 588 19.13 13.26 1.60
C CYS A 588 20.48 13.88 1.23
N TYR A 589 21.40 14.07 2.19
CA TYR A 589 22.77 14.50 1.89
C TYR A 589 23.50 13.54 0.94
N ALA A 590 23.34 12.23 1.14
CA ALA A 590 23.95 11.21 0.29
C ALA A 590 23.40 11.23 -1.14
N HIS A 591 22.08 11.39 -1.30
CA HIS A 591 21.43 11.51 -2.62
C HIS A 591 21.87 12.76 -3.38
N LEU A 592 22.08 13.89 -2.69
CA LEU A 592 22.58 15.13 -3.28
C LEU A 592 24.09 15.16 -3.51
N GLY A 593 24.82 14.07 -3.21
CA GLY A 593 26.27 13.98 -3.35
C GLY A 593 27.07 14.78 -2.32
N GLN A 594 26.41 15.34 -1.31
CA GLN A 594 27.02 16.13 -0.23
C GLN A 594 27.53 15.23 0.92
N LEU A 595 28.47 14.34 0.58
CA LEU A 595 28.89 13.24 1.47
C LEU A 595 29.61 13.69 2.74
N THR A 596 30.34 14.80 2.70
CA THR A 596 31.03 15.36 3.88
C THR A 596 30.06 15.70 5.00
N TYR A 597 28.92 16.33 4.66
CA TYR A 597 27.87 16.66 5.61
C TYR A 597 27.11 15.41 6.07
N ALA A 598 26.90 14.42 5.18
CA ALA A 598 26.31 13.13 5.56
C ALA A 598 27.15 12.42 6.65
N VAL A 599 28.47 12.40 6.49
CA VAL A 599 29.41 11.82 7.48
C VAL A 599 29.41 12.60 8.80
N ASN A 600 29.33 13.94 8.74
CA ASN A 600 29.22 14.75 9.97
C ASN A 600 27.94 14.39 10.76
N VAL A 601 26.80 14.25 10.07
CA VAL A 601 25.52 13.85 10.69
C VAL A 601 25.61 12.42 11.26
N TYR A 602 26.32 11.51 10.59
CA TYR A 602 26.59 10.16 11.10
C TYR A 602 27.43 10.18 12.39
N HIS A 603 28.48 11.01 12.45
CA HIS A 603 29.27 11.13 13.67
C HIS A 603 28.48 11.75 14.82
N GLU A 604 27.62 12.73 14.55
CA GLU A 604 26.70 13.28 15.56
C GLU A 604 25.71 12.23 16.07
N MET A 605 25.18 11.38 15.19
CA MET A 605 24.31 10.27 15.58
C MET A 605 25.00 9.33 16.59
N LEU A 606 26.28 9.02 16.36
CA LEU A 606 27.10 8.22 17.28
C LEU A 606 27.39 8.95 18.60
N GLN A 607 27.66 10.25 18.57
CA GLN A 607 27.90 11.06 19.77
C GLN A 607 26.66 11.14 20.68
N VAL A 608 25.46 11.19 20.08
CA VAL A 608 24.18 11.15 20.82
C VAL A 608 23.87 9.74 21.35
N GLY A 609 24.68 8.74 20.98
CA GLY A 609 24.54 7.34 21.44
C GLY A 609 23.44 6.57 20.72
N ILE A 610 23.07 6.99 19.50
CA ILE A 610 22.08 6.28 18.68
C ILE A 610 22.83 5.36 17.73
N LYS A 611 22.52 4.07 17.78
CA LYS A 611 23.13 3.06 16.91
C LYS A 611 22.62 3.20 15.47
N PRO A 612 23.50 3.24 14.45
CA PRO A 612 23.12 3.20 13.05
C PRO A 612 22.33 1.95 12.72
N ASN A 613 21.35 2.07 11.82
CA ASN A 613 20.66 0.94 11.24
C ASN A 613 21.14 0.70 9.80
N GLU A 614 20.65 -0.38 9.19
CA GLU A 614 20.91 -0.76 7.80
C GLU A 614 20.68 0.38 6.80
N VAL A 615 19.64 1.21 7.00
CA VAL A 615 19.31 2.34 6.13
C VAL A 615 20.39 3.42 6.16
N VAL A 616 20.99 3.69 7.33
CA VAL A 616 22.07 4.69 7.46
C VAL A 616 23.33 4.22 6.72
N TYR A 617 23.78 2.99 6.97
CA TYR A 617 24.95 2.44 6.27
C TYR A 617 24.70 2.35 4.76
N GLY A 618 23.54 1.84 4.34
CA GLY A 618 23.21 1.76 2.91
C GLY A 618 23.12 3.11 2.22
N SER A 619 22.61 4.13 2.91
CA SER A 619 22.59 5.50 2.35
C SER A 619 23.99 6.06 2.16
N LEU A 620 24.89 5.89 3.15
CA LEU A 620 26.29 6.33 3.03
C LEU A 620 27.03 5.58 1.94
N ILE A 621 26.93 4.24 1.93
CA ILE A 621 27.57 3.38 0.93
C ILE A 621 27.09 3.72 -0.48
N ASN A 622 25.77 3.91 -0.66
CA ASN A 622 25.21 4.31 -1.96
C ASN A 622 25.69 5.69 -2.39
N GLY A 623 25.75 6.66 -1.47
CA GLY A 623 26.29 7.99 -1.75
C GLY A 623 27.75 7.95 -2.20
N PHE A 624 28.62 7.24 -1.46
CA PHE A 624 30.03 7.07 -1.82
C PHE A 624 30.21 6.28 -3.12
N ALA A 625 29.37 5.27 -3.36
CA ALA A 625 29.33 4.48 -4.59
C ALA A 625 28.99 5.34 -5.82
N GLU A 626 27.99 6.21 -5.72
CA GLU A 626 27.60 7.08 -6.83
C GLU A 626 28.69 8.09 -7.18
N CYS A 627 29.40 8.62 -6.18
CA CYS A 627 30.53 9.53 -6.36
C CYS A 627 31.83 8.83 -6.82
N GLY A 628 31.86 7.50 -6.93
CA GLY A 628 33.06 6.74 -7.35
C GLY A 628 34.12 6.57 -6.26
N SER A 629 33.81 6.92 -5.02
CA SER A 629 34.69 6.82 -3.85
C SER A 629 34.58 5.44 -3.19
N LEU A 630 35.19 4.43 -3.80
CA LEU A 630 35.05 3.03 -3.37
C LEU A 630 35.75 2.69 -2.06
N LYS A 631 36.86 3.36 -1.74
CA LYS A 631 37.58 3.10 -0.49
C LYS A 631 36.70 3.41 0.71
N GLU A 632 36.06 4.58 0.70
CA GLU A 632 35.13 5.01 1.73
C GLU A 632 33.86 4.14 1.74
N ALA A 633 33.31 3.79 0.57
CA ALA A 633 32.17 2.88 0.48
C ALA A 633 32.46 1.51 1.12
N HIS A 634 33.66 0.96 0.87
CA HIS A 634 34.10 -0.30 1.45
C HIS A 634 34.37 -0.19 2.96
N GLU A 635 34.91 0.92 3.44
CA GLU A 635 35.11 1.18 4.87
C GLU A 635 33.78 1.18 5.63
N TYR A 636 32.75 1.86 5.11
CA TYR A 636 31.42 1.86 5.74
C TYR A 636 30.72 0.51 5.64
N PHE A 637 31.01 -0.28 4.60
CA PHE A 637 30.54 -1.66 4.50
C PHE A 637 31.18 -2.57 5.56
N GLN A 638 32.49 -2.48 5.77
CA GLN A 638 33.16 -3.22 6.85
C GLN A 638 32.61 -2.81 8.23
N LYS A 639 32.42 -1.50 8.47
CA LYS A 639 31.80 -1.01 9.72
C LYS A 639 30.39 -1.53 9.95
N MET A 640 29.62 -1.75 8.88
CA MET A 640 28.28 -2.34 8.95
C MET A 640 28.34 -3.82 9.38
N GLU A 641 29.27 -4.59 8.81
CA GLU A 641 29.50 -5.99 9.18
C GLU A 641 30.04 -6.14 10.61
N GLU A 642 30.99 -5.30 11.01
CA GLU A 642 31.53 -5.25 12.39
C GLU A 642 30.46 -4.92 13.43
N SER A 643 29.43 -4.16 13.02
CA SER A 643 28.29 -3.82 13.87
C SER A 643 27.26 -4.95 13.98
N GLY A 644 27.49 -6.09 13.30
CA GLY A 644 26.59 -7.26 13.30
C GLY A 644 25.34 -7.07 12.43
N ILE A 645 25.34 -6.09 11.52
CA ILE A 645 24.21 -5.83 10.62
C ILE A 645 24.48 -6.54 9.30
N ALA A 646 23.63 -7.49 8.92
CA ALA A 646 23.75 -8.21 7.66
C ALA A 646 23.51 -7.28 6.47
N ALA A 647 24.37 -7.36 5.46
CA ALA A 647 24.21 -6.62 4.21
C ALA A 647 22.98 -7.13 3.45
N ASN A 648 22.08 -6.22 3.09
CA ASN A 648 20.96 -6.53 2.21
C ASN A 648 21.36 -6.42 0.73
N LEU A 649 20.42 -6.79 -0.15
CA LEU A 649 20.64 -6.74 -1.59
C LEU A 649 20.93 -5.31 -2.09
N ILE A 650 20.28 -4.29 -1.52
CA ILE A 650 20.45 -2.88 -1.92
C ILE A 650 21.90 -2.41 -1.69
N VAL A 651 22.48 -2.71 -0.53
CA VAL A 651 23.87 -2.35 -0.20
C VAL A 651 24.86 -3.05 -1.14
N LEU A 652 24.62 -4.33 -1.43
CA LEU A 652 25.45 -5.09 -2.36
C LEU A 652 25.32 -4.57 -3.80
N THR A 653 24.12 -4.22 -4.26
CA THR A 653 23.88 -3.59 -5.57
C THR A 653 24.59 -2.23 -5.68
N SER A 654 24.55 -1.41 -4.63
CA SER A 654 25.28 -0.13 -4.58
C SER A 654 26.79 -0.32 -4.66
N LEU A 655 27.36 -1.27 -3.91
CA LEU A 655 28.79 -1.60 -3.99
C LEU A 655 29.17 -2.15 -5.37
N LEU A 656 28.36 -3.05 -5.90
CA LEU A 656 28.54 -3.60 -7.25
C LEU A 656 28.61 -2.47 -8.28
N LYS A 657 27.68 -1.51 -8.24
CA LYS A 657 27.69 -0.33 -9.11
C LYS A 657 28.97 0.51 -8.95
N ALA A 658 29.47 0.67 -7.73
CA ALA A 658 30.74 1.35 -7.46
C ALA A 658 31.93 0.60 -8.09
N TYR A 659 32.01 -0.72 -7.90
CA TYR A 659 33.05 -1.57 -8.49
C TYR A 659 32.98 -1.55 -10.02
N CYS A 660 31.77 -1.55 -10.60
CA CYS A 660 31.56 -1.42 -12.03
C CYS A 660 32.10 -0.08 -12.56
N LYS A 661 31.78 1.05 -11.90
CA LYS A 661 32.25 2.39 -12.31
C LYS A 661 33.78 2.52 -12.31
N ILE A 662 34.47 1.82 -11.42
CA ILE A 662 35.94 1.89 -11.30
C ILE A 662 36.66 0.95 -12.25
N GLY A 663 35.98 -0.04 -12.84
CA GLY A 663 36.65 -1.02 -13.70
C GLY A 663 37.20 -2.24 -12.95
N SER A 664 36.87 -2.46 -11.67
CA SER A 664 37.51 -3.51 -10.85
C SER A 664 36.82 -4.88 -11.02
N LEU A 665 37.39 -5.73 -11.88
CA LEU A 665 36.85 -7.07 -12.18
C LEU A 665 36.77 -7.99 -10.96
N GLU A 666 37.81 -7.99 -10.11
CA GLU A 666 37.89 -8.85 -8.92
C GLU A 666 36.79 -8.49 -7.90
N GLY A 667 36.56 -7.20 -7.68
CA GLY A 667 35.52 -6.71 -6.78
C GLY A 667 34.11 -7.04 -7.28
N VAL A 668 33.85 -6.86 -8.58
CA VAL A 668 32.57 -7.22 -9.20
C VAL A 668 32.29 -8.72 -9.05
N LYS A 669 33.27 -9.59 -9.32
CA LYS A 669 33.12 -11.04 -9.16
C LYS A 669 32.89 -11.45 -7.71
N ALA A 670 33.62 -10.86 -6.77
CA ALA A 670 33.46 -11.15 -5.33
C ALA A 670 32.05 -10.78 -4.82
N ILE A 671 31.53 -9.62 -5.19
CA ILE A 671 30.17 -9.19 -4.83
C ILE A 671 29.12 -10.04 -5.54
N TYR A 672 29.35 -10.41 -6.81
CA TYR A 672 28.45 -11.27 -7.58
C TYR A 672 28.23 -12.65 -6.93
N GLU A 673 29.31 -13.35 -6.55
CA GLU A 673 29.20 -14.64 -5.85
C GLU A 673 28.46 -14.48 -4.52
N ARG A 674 28.77 -13.42 -3.78
CA ARG A 674 28.15 -13.15 -2.48
C ARG A 674 26.65 -12.80 -2.58
N MET A 675 26.21 -12.19 -3.69
CA MET A 675 24.79 -11.95 -3.99
C MET A 675 24.06 -13.22 -4.44
N LYS A 676 24.76 -14.20 -4.99
CA LYS A 676 24.18 -15.48 -5.43
C LYS A 676 23.82 -16.40 -4.25
N ASP A 677 24.59 -16.32 -3.16
CA ASP A 677 24.41 -17.14 -1.96
C ASP A 677 23.32 -16.64 -0.99
N LEU A 678 22.74 -15.45 -1.22
CA LEU A 678 21.68 -14.87 -0.37
C LEU A 678 20.27 -15.30 -0.81
N GLU A 679 19.37 -15.56 0.16
CA GLU A 679 17.93 -15.79 -0.09
C GLU A 679 17.30 -14.52 -0.72
N GLY A 680 17.13 -14.56 -2.05
CA GLY A 680 16.66 -13.44 -2.87
C GLY A 680 17.37 -13.35 -4.22
N GLY A 681 18.63 -13.79 -4.29
CA GLY A 681 19.47 -13.76 -5.49
C GLY A 681 19.72 -12.34 -6.04
N LEU A 682 20.37 -12.26 -7.20
CA LEU A 682 20.62 -10.98 -7.90
C LEU A 682 19.31 -10.29 -8.30
N ASP A 683 19.19 -8.98 -8.08
CA ASP A 683 18.09 -8.19 -8.66
C ASP A 683 18.38 -7.78 -10.12
N ARG A 684 17.35 -7.28 -10.81
CA ARG A 684 17.45 -6.82 -12.20
C ARG A 684 18.49 -5.71 -12.38
N VAL A 685 18.63 -4.81 -11.40
CA VAL A 685 19.53 -3.66 -11.47
C VAL A 685 20.99 -4.10 -11.37
N ALA A 686 21.28 -5.06 -10.48
CA ALA A 686 22.59 -5.67 -10.31
C ALA A 686 23.01 -6.42 -11.58
N CYS A 687 22.14 -7.28 -12.13
CA CYS A 687 22.44 -8.00 -13.38
C CYS A 687 22.69 -7.04 -14.55
N ASN A 688 21.87 -6.00 -14.72
CA ASN A 688 22.11 -5.00 -15.76
C ASN A 688 23.44 -4.27 -15.55
N SER A 689 23.77 -3.88 -14.31
CA SER A 689 25.04 -3.23 -14.00
C SER A 689 26.26 -4.12 -14.31
N ILE A 690 26.14 -5.44 -14.12
CA ILE A 690 27.18 -6.41 -14.46
C ILE A 690 27.30 -6.61 -15.96
N ILE A 691 26.17 -6.73 -16.68
CA ILE A 691 26.17 -6.85 -18.15
C ILE A 691 26.82 -5.61 -18.77
N GLY A 692 26.48 -4.41 -18.29
CA GLY A 692 27.13 -3.17 -18.71
C GLY A 692 28.62 -3.14 -18.46
N PHE A 693 29.04 -3.53 -17.25
CA PHE A 693 30.45 -3.63 -16.91
C PHE A 693 31.22 -4.60 -17.81
N PHE A 694 30.67 -5.79 -18.06
CA PHE A 694 31.28 -6.74 -18.99
C PHE A 694 31.21 -6.24 -20.44
N ALA A 695 30.20 -5.44 -20.81
CA ALA A 695 30.12 -4.77 -22.10
C ALA A 695 31.27 -3.78 -22.30
N ASP A 696 31.55 -2.96 -21.29
CA ASP A 696 32.64 -1.97 -21.31
C ASP A 696 34.02 -2.64 -21.36
N LEU A 697 34.17 -3.81 -20.73
CA LEU A 697 35.40 -4.61 -20.77
C LEU A 697 35.52 -5.56 -21.98
N GLY A 698 34.48 -5.67 -22.82
CA GLY A 698 34.46 -6.60 -23.96
C GLY A 698 34.39 -8.09 -23.58
N MET A 699 33.97 -8.42 -22.36
CA MET A 699 33.89 -9.80 -21.85
C MET A 699 32.57 -10.48 -22.24
N VAL A 700 32.50 -10.98 -23.47
CA VAL A 700 31.27 -11.54 -24.09
C VAL A 700 30.74 -12.77 -23.34
N SER A 701 31.61 -13.69 -22.95
CA SER A 701 31.21 -14.98 -22.35
C SER A 701 30.50 -14.77 -21.01
N GLU A 702 31.08 -13.95 -20.16
CA GLU A 702 30.57 -13.64 -18.83
C GLU A 702 29.27 -12.82 -18.90
N ALA A 703 29.20 -11.82 -19.79
CA ALA A 703 27.98 -11.07 -20.03
C ALA A 703 26.83 -11.97 -20.48
N LYS A 704 27.11 -12.92 -21.40
CA LYS A 704 26.11 -13.87 -21.90
C LYS A 704 25.58 -14.78 -20.79
N LEU A 705 26.44 -15.27 -19.89
CA LEU A 705 26.00 -16.09 -18.75
C LEU A 705 25.03 -15.34 -17.83
N VAL A 706 25.31 -14.08 -17.52
CA VAL A 706 24.44 -13.24 -16.66
C VAL A 706 23.13 -12.90 -17.39
N PHE A 707 23.18 -12.69 -18.71
CA PHE A 707 22.00 -12.41 -19.52
C PHE A 707 21.07 -13.62 -19.65
N GLU A 708 21.59 -14.83 -19.87
CA GLU A 708 20.76 -16.05 -19.90
C GLU A 708 20.07 -16.29 -18.56
N HIS A 709 20.75 -16.05 -17.44
CA HIS A 709 20.12 -16.11 -16.11
C HIS A 709 18.96 -15.10 -15.94
N LEU A 710 19.05 -13.91 -16.55
CA LEU A 710 17.93 -12.95 -16.58
C LEU A 710 16.77 -13.44 -17.47
N ARG A 711 17.07 -14.11 -18.59
CA ARG A 711 16.06 -14.68 -19.51
C ARG A 711 15.28 -15.81 -18.83
N GLU A 712 15.98 -16.75 -18.19
CA GLU A 712 15.37 -17.89 -17.49
C GLU A 712 14.40 -17.44 -16.39
N LYS A 713 14.71 -16.33 -15.70
CA LYS A 713 13.84 -15.75 -14.67
C LYS A 713 12.73 -14.84 -15.21
N GLY A 714 12.75 -14.48 -16.50
CA GLY A 714 11.81 -13.54 -17.10
C GLY A 714 11.99 -12.08 -16.62
N TRP A 715 13.19 -11.72 -16.16
CA TRP A 715 13.50 -10.37 -15.66
C TRP A 715 14.21 -9.48 -16.66
N ALA A 716 14.62 -10.02 -17.80
CA ALA A 716 15.30 -9.27 -18.86
C ALA A 716 14.38 -8.19 -19.45
N ASP A 717 14.89 -6.97 -19.56
CA ASP A 717 14.15 -5.82 -20.04
C ASP A 717 14.85 -5.10 -21.18
N GLY A 718 14.24 -4.03 -21.71
CA GLY A 718 14.82 -3.25 -22.80
C GLY A 718 16.26 -2.80 -22.53
N VAL A 719 16.61 -2.48 -21.28
CA VAL A 719 17.97 -2.11 -20.89
C VAL A 719 18.93 -3.31 -20.97
N SER A 720 18.54 -4.49 -20.48
CA SER A 720 19.37 -5.71 -20.59
C SER A 720 19.71 -6.05 -22.04
N TYR A 721 18.69 -6.03 -22.91
CA TYR A 721 18.85 -6.30 -24.35
C TYR A 721 19.73 -5.24 -25.02
N ALA A 722 19.53 -3.96 -24.68
CA ALA A 722 20.34 -2.86 -25.19
C ALA A 722 21.84 -2.97 -24.82
N MET A 723 22.14 -3.37 -23.58
CA MET A 723 23.52 -3.56 -23.13
C MET A 723 24.19 -4.73 -23.86
N MET A 724 23.46 -5.83 -24.06
CA MET A 724 23.96 -6.98 -24.81
C MET A 724 24.21 -6.65 -26.29
N MET A 725 23.29 -5.91 -26.92
CA MET A 725 23.48 -5.40 -28.27
C MET A 725 24.69 -4.46 -28.38
N CYS A 726 24.88 -3.58 -27.40
CA CYS A 726 26.03 -2.67 -27.35
C CYS A 726 27.35 -3.45 -27.27
N LEU A 727 27.41 -4.47 -26.40
CA LEU A 727 28.56 -5.36 -26.27
C LEU A 727 28.89 -6.07 -27.58
N TYR A 728 27.92 -6.73 -28.20
CA TYR A 728 28.13 -7.44 -29.46
C TYR A 728 28.58 -6.50 -30.58
N ARG A 729 28.00 -5.29 -30.64
CA ARG A 729 28.40 -4.25 -31.60
C ARG A 729 29.84 -3.80 -31.37
N ASN A 730 30.23 -3.50 -30.12
CA ASN A 730 31.58 -3.04 -29.77
C ASN A 730 32.63 -4.12 -30.09
N MET A 731 32.28 -5.39 -29.96
CA MET A 731 33.14 -6.54 -30.29
C MET A 731 33.11 -6.95 -31.77
N GLY A 732 32.32 -6.27 -32.61
CA GLY A 732 32.18 -6.59 -34.03
C GLY A 732 31.36 -7.85 -34.35
N MET A 733 30.68 -8.43 -33.36
CA MET A 733 29.79 -9.59 -33.49
C MET A 733 28.40 -9.17 -33.95
N LEU A 734 28.32 -8.64 -35.19
CA LEU A 734 27.12 -7.98 -35.69
C LEU A 734 25.95 -8.93 -35.94
N ASP A 735 26.20 -10.21 -36.23
CA ASP A 735 25.16 -11.22 -36.43
C ASP A 735 24.42 -11.54 -35.11
N ASP A 736 25.15 -11.73 -34.01
CA ASP A 736 24.57 -11.93 -32.68
C ASP A 736 23.82 -10.67 -32.21
N ALA A 737 24.33 -9.47 -32.51
CA ALA A 737 23.64 -8.21 -32.20
C ALA A 737 22.28 -8.11 -32.90
N ILE A 738 22.15 -8.65 -34.12
CA ILE A 738 20.90 -8.68 -34.88
C ILE A 738 19.94 -9.72 -34.32
N GLU A 739 20.43 -10.89 -33.92
CA GLU A 739 19.59 -11.90 -33.29
C GLU A 739 18.89 -11.34 -32.05
N ILE A 740 19.64 -10.66 -31.19
CA ILE A 740 19.10 -9.97 -29.99
C ILE A 740 18.10 -8.85 -30.38
N ALA A 741 18.40 -8.09 -31.44
CA ALA A 741 17.51 -7.03 -31.93
C ALA A 741 16.18 -7.56 -32.50
N GLU A 742 16.21 -8.69 -33.21
CA GLU A 742 15.01 -9.34 -33.74
C GLU A 742 14.19 -10.00 -32.64
N GLU A 743 14.83 -10.56 -31.60
CA GLU A 743 14.14 -11.10 -30.42
C GLU A 743 13.39 -10.00 -29.62
N MET A 744 13.91 -8.78 -29.62
CA MET A 744 13.33 -7.64 -28.90
C MET A 744 11.94 -7.21 -29.45
N LYS A 745 11.67 -7.44 -30.74
CA LYS A 745 10.42 -7.05 -31.42
C LYS A 745 9.18 -7.82 -30.91
N PRO A 746 9.11 -9.17 -30.95
CA PRO A 746 7.95 -9.93 -30.48
C PRO A 746 7.73 -9.82 -28.97
N LEU A 747 8.79 -9.54 -28.19
CA LEU A 747 8.70 -9.34 -26.75
C LEU A 747 8.08 -7.98 -26.36
N GLY A 748 7.84 -7.07 -27.32
CA GLY A 748 7.25 -5.76 -27.05
C GLY A 748 8.15 -4.87 -26.17
N LEU A 749 9.47 -5.06 -26.26
CA LEU A 749 10.44 -4.32 -25.47
C LEU A 749 10.82 -2.97 -26.10
N LEU A 750 10.41 -2.72 -27.35
CA LEU A 750 10.51 -1.43 -28.04
C LEU A 750 9.37 -0.50 -27.61
N LYS A 751 9.58 0.26 -26.53
CA LYS A 751 8.54 1.11 -25.91
C LYS A 751 8.78 2.60 -26.10
N ASP A 752 10.00 3.00 -26.43
CA ASP A 752 10.44 4.38 -26.44
C ASP A 752 11.45 4.65 -27.56
N CYS A 753 11.67 5.92 -27.91
CA CYS A 753 12.57 6.28 -29.00
C CYS A 753 14.03 5.82 -28.74
N VAL A 754 14.44 5.65 -27.47
CA VAL A 754 15.79 5.21 -27.11
C VAL A 754 16.01 3.74 -27.51
N SER A 755 15.07 2.85 -27.20
CA SER A 755 15.15 1.44 -27.60
C SER A 755 15.13 1.26 -29.12
N TYR A 756 14.27 2.01 -29.83
CA TYR A 756 14.28 2.05 -31.29
C TYR A 756 15.62 2.52 -31.86
N ASN A 757 16.19 3.59 -31.30
CA ASN A 757 17.48 4.13 -31.74
C ASN A 757 18.63 3.12 -31.57
N GLN A 758 18.65 2.37 -30.47
CA GLN A 758 19.70 1.37 -30.22
C GLN A 758 19.67 0.26 -31.28
N VAL A 759 18.48 -0.20 -31.68
CA VAL A 759 18.31 -1.16 -32.77
C VAL A 759 18.69 -0.54 -34.12
N LEU A 760 18.28 0.70 -34.39
CA LEU A 760 18.65 1.41 -35.62
C LEU A 760 20.17 1.54 -35.77
N VAL A 761 20.90 1.84 -34.68
CA VAL A 761 22.36 1.89 -34.72
C VAL A 761 22.95 0.52 -35.07
N CYS A 762 22.41 -0.57 -34.51
CA CYS A 762 22.90 -1.92 -34.82
C CYS A 762 22.69 -2.29 -36.29
N TYR A 763 21.51 -2.02 -36.85
CA TYR A 763 21.25 -2.25 -38.28
C TYR A 763 22.10 -1.35 -39.18
N ALA A 764 22.30 -0.09 -38.81
CA ALA A 764 23.17 0.86 -39.53
C ALA A 764 24.64 0.43 -39.51
N SER A 765 25.13 -0.14 -38.41
CA SER A 765 26.49 -0.67 -38.30
C SER A 765 26.68 -1.90 -39.18
N ASN A 766 25.68 -2.79 -39.26
CA ASN A 766 25.75 -3.99 -40.11
C ASN A 766 25.42 -3.75 -41.60
N GLY A 767 24.98 -2.55 -41.97
CA GLY A 767 24.60 -2.23 -43.36
C GLY A 767 23.23 -2.78 -43.79
N LYS A 768 22.39 -3.18 -42.85
CA LYS A 768 20.98 -3.59 -43.08
C LYS A 768 20.08 -2.36 -43.25
N LEU A 769 20.26 -1.64 -44.35
CA LEU A 769 19.62 -0.35 -44.60
C LEU A 769 18.09 -0.47 -44.76
N ARG A 770 17.60 -1.62 -45.23
CA ARG A 770 16.15 -1.85 -45.42
C ARG A 770 15.39 -1.95 -44.12
N GLU A 771 15.93 -2.75 -43.23
CA GLU A 771 15.41 -2.98 -41.89
C GLU A 771 15.44 -1.68 -41.06
N CYS A 772 16.41 -0.77 -41.30
CA CYS A 772 16.38 0.58 -40.72
C CYS A 772 15.14 1.38 -41.15
N GLY A 773 14.80 1.37 -42.45
CA GLY A 773 13.63 2.09 -42.97
C GLY A 773 12.32 1.55 -42.40
N GLU A 774 12.17 0.23 -42.37
CA GLU A 774 10.98 -0.44 -41.80
C GLU A 774 10.80 -0.13 -40.30
N LEU A 775 11.91 -0.08 -39.55
CA LEU A 775 11.88 0.19 -38.12
C LEU A 775 11.50 1.65 -37.79
N VAL A 776 11.95 2.61 -38.60
CA VAL A 776 11.52 4.02 -38.50
C VAL A 776 10.03 4.15 -38.79
N HIS A 777 9.53 3.46 -39.82
CA HIS A 777 8.11 3.43 -40.13
C HIS A 777 7.28 2.82 -38.99
N GLN A 778 7.76 1.73 -38.39
CA GLN A 778 7.12 1.11 -37.23
C GLN A 778 7.04 2.11 -36.05
N MET A 779 8.13 2.83 -35.77
CA MET A 779 8.17 3.84 -34.69
C MET A 779 7.12 4.94 -34.91
N ILE A 780 7.02 5.47 -36.13
CA ILE A 780 6.04 6.53 -36.48
C ILE A 780 4.61 5.99 -36.39
N SER A 781 4.36 4.74 -36.86
CA SER A 781 3.03 4.12 -36.79
C SER A 781 2.54 3.88 -35.36
N GLN A 782 3.45 3.82 -34.38
CA GLN A 782 3.14 3.71 -32.95
C GLN A 782 2.98 5.08 -32.26
N ASN A 783 2.90 6.19 -33.02
CA ASN A 783 2.83 7.56 -32.53
C ASN A 783 4.06 8.00 -31.70
N LEU A 784 5.22 7.39 -31.92
CA LEU A 784 6.49 7.83 -31.32
C LEU A 784 7.20 8.80 -32.27
N SER A 785 7.48 10.02 -31.81
CA SER A 785 8.18 11.02 -32.61
C SER A 785 9.70 10.75 -32.60
N PRO A 786 10.36 10.72 -33.78
CA PRO A 786 11.82 10.63 -33.86
C PRO A 786 12.50 11.77 -33.10
N ASN A 787 13.55 11.45 -32.33
CA ASN A 787 14.32 12.45 -31.58
C ASN A 787 15.65 12.78 -32.28
N GLU A 788 16.42 13.71 -31.71
CA GLU A 788 17.74 14.10 -32.22
C GLU A 788 18.70 12.91 -32.38
N GLY A 789 18.67 11.98 -31.42
CA GLY A 789 19.42 10.74 -31.51
C GLY A 789 19.02 9.89 -32.72
N THR A 790 17.72 9.83 -33.04
CA THR A 790 17.23 9.12 -34.24
C THR A 790 17.81 9.76 -35.50
N PHE A 791 17.70 11.09 -35.65
CA PHE A 791 18.18 11.78 -36.85
C PHE A 791 19.69 11.68 -37.04
N LYS A 792 20.50 11.66 -35.97
CA LYS A 792 21.95 11.38 -36.07
C LYS A 792 22.23 10.01 -36.70
N VAL A 793 21.44 9.01 -36.33
CA VAL A 793 21.53 7.66 -36.91
C VAL A 793 21.03 7.67 -38.36
N LEU A 794 19.93 8.37 -38.66
CA LEU A 794 19.41 8.49 -40.03
C LEU A 794 20.40 9.14 -40.99
N PHE A 795 21.08 10.22 -40.60
CA PHE A 795 22.10 10.83 -41.44
C PHE A 795 23.30 9.90 -41.65
N THR A 796 23.66 9.10 -40.65
CA THR A 796 24.69 8.06 -40.79
C THR A 796 24.26 6.97 -41.80
N VAL A 797 22.99 6.55 -41.72
CA VAL A 797 22.37 5.59 -42.65
C VAL A 797 22.32 6.16 -44.07
N LEU A 798 21.97 7.44 -44.25
CA LEU A 798 21.96 8.12 -45.56
C LEU A 798 23.35 8.21 -46.19
N LYS A 799 24.38 8.55 -45.40
CA LYS A 799 25.78 8.57 -45.86
C LYS A 799 26.24 7.16 -46.30
N LYS A 800 25.94 6.12 -45.50
CA LYS A 800 26.26 4.72 -45.84
C LYS A 800 25.46 4.17 -47.02
N GLY A 801 24.23 4.66 -47.20
CA GLY A 801 23.31 4.25 -48.27
C GLY A 801 23.55 4.90 -49.63
N GLY A 802 24.58 5.75 -49.75
CA GLY A 802 24.94 6.38 -51.03
C GLY A 802 24.05 7.56 -51.43
N PHE A 803 23.34 8.19 -50.48
CA PHE A 803 22.70 9.47 -50.72
C PHE A 803 23.78 10.57 -50.93
N PRO A 804 23.57 11.57 -51.81
CA PRO A 804 24.58 12.59 -52.07
C PRO A 804 25.03 13.29 -50.77
N ILE A 805 26.34 13.37 -50.55
CA ILE A 805 26.93 13.83 -49.26
C ILE A 805 26.57 15.30 -49.00
N GLU A 806 26.58 16.12 -50.04
CA GLU A 806 26.18 17.53 -50.03
C GLU A 806 24.71 17.68 -49.64
N ALA A 807 23.85 16.77 -50.13
CA ALA A 807 22.44 16.75 -49.78
C ALA A 807 22.23 16.34 -48.30
N VAL A 808 23.02 15.38 -47.78
CA VAL A 808 22.99 15.04 -46.35
C VAL A 808 23.46 16.23 -45.50
N ALA A 809 24.53 16.92 -45.90
CA ALA A 809 25.04 18.08 -45.17
C ALA A 809 24.03 19.24 -45.12
N GLN A 810 23.34 19.49 -46.24
CA GLN A 810 22.26 20.48 -46.31
C GLN A 810 21.07 20.12 -45.41
N LEU A 811 20.67 18.84 -45.39
CA LEU A 811 19.60 18.34 -44.51
C LEU A 811 19.99 18.39 -43.03
N GLU A 812 21.23 18.03 -42.70
CA GLU A 812 21.75 18.08 -41.33
C GLU A 812 21.82 19.52 -40.80
N SER A 813 22.28 20.47 -41.62
CA SER A 813 22.29 21.90 -41.31
C SER A 813 20.86 22.45 -41.12
N SER A 814 19.95 22.10 -42.02
CA SER A 814 18.55 22.55 -41.95
C SER A 814 17.81 21.97 -40.74
N TYR A 815 18.12 20.73 -40.37
CA TYR A 815 17.61 20.10 -39.15
C TYR A 815 18.11 20.82 -37.88
N ARG A 816 19.42 21.10 -37.77
CA ARG A 816 19.99 21.83 -36.62
C ARG A 816 19.45 23.26 -36.50
N ALA A 817 19.14 23.89 -37.63
CA ALA A 817 18.51 25.22 -37.67
C ALA A 817 17.01 25.21 -37.31
N GLY A 818 16.39 24.03 -37.12
CA GLY A 818 14.97 23.90 -36.74
C GLY A 818 13.99 24.32 -37.84
N LYS A 819 14.40 24.23 -39.11
CA LYS A 819 13.56 24.65 -40.24
C LYS A 819 12.32 23.76 -40.41
N PRO A 820 11.16 24.33 -40.80
CA PRO A 820 9.95 23.54 -41.04
C PRO A 820 10.21 22.50 -42.13
N TYR A 821 9.59 21.32 -42.04
CA TYR A 821 9.76 20.19 -42.98
C TYR A 821 11.13 19.50 -43.00
N ALA A 822 12.15 19.95 -42.25
CA ALA A 822 13.47 19.30 -42.23
C ALA A 822 13.42 17.84 -41.72
N GLN A 823 12.56 17.57 -40.73
CA GLN A 823 12.35 16.23 -40.19
C GLN A 823 11.71 15.28 -41.21
N GLU A 824 10.63 15.75 -41.84
CA GLU A 824 9.90 14.99 -42.87
C GLU A 824 10.78 14.76 -44.11
N ALA A 825 11.59 15.75 -44.51
CA ALA A 825 12.52 15.63 -45.63
C ALA A 825 13.59 14.57 -45.37
N ALA A 826 14.16 14.51 -44.16
CA ALA A 826 15.14 13.49 -43.81
C ALA A 826 14.54 12.06 -43.78
N ILE A 827 13.30 11.90 -43.29
CA ILE A 827 12.58 10.61 -43.31
C ILE A 827 12.22 10.20 -44.75
N THR A 828 11.80 11.16 -45.57
CA THR A 828 11.46 10.91 -46.98
C THR A 828 12.68 10.50 -47.79
N ALA A 829 13.83 11.15 -47.57
CA ALA A 829 15.10 10.77 -48.15
C ALA A 829 15.51 9.33 -47.77
N LEU A 830 15.30 8.95 -46.50
CA LEU A 830 15.56 7.58 -46.03
C LEU A 830 14.70 6.56 -46.79
N TYR A 831 13.38 6.74 -46.84
CA TYR A 831 12.48 5.80 -47.52
C TYR A 831 12.81 5.65 -49.01
N SER A 832 13.18 6.74 -49.68
CA SER A 832 13.59 6.70 -51.08
C SER A 832 14.90 5.93 -51.30
N MET A 833 15.92 6.18 -50.46
CA MET A 833 17.22 5.50 -50.53
C MET A 833 17.10 4.00 -50.24
N VAL A 834 16.23 3.64 -49.29
CA VAL A 834 16.00 2.25 -48.87
C VAL A 834 15.12 1.45 -49.87
N GLY A 835 14.48 2.14 -50.82
CA GLY A 835 13.62 1.53 -51.84
C GLY A 835 12.18 1.30 -51.37
N MET A 836 11.74 1.99 -50.32
CA MET A 836 10.33 2.04 -49.87
C MET A 836 9.59 3.15 -50.63
N HIS A 837 9.54 3.03 -51.97
CA HIS A 837 9.08 4.11 -52.85
C HIS A 837 7.63 4.55 -52.61
N ALA A 838 6.73 3.65 -52.18
CA ALA A 838 5.34 4.01 -51.91
C ALA A 838 5.21 5.04 -50.78
N LEU A 839 5.88 4.80 -49.64
CA LEU A 839 5.89 5.71 -48.49
C LEU A 839 6.65 7.00 -48.80
N ALA A 840 7.76 6.90 -49.54
CA ALA A 840 8.54 8.07 -49.95
C ALA A 840 7.75 9.01 -50.89
N LEU A 841 6.92 8.45 -51.78
CA LEU A 841 6.10 9.25 -52.70
C LEU A 841 4.93 9.93 -51.97
N GLU A 842 4.31 9.25 -51.01
CA GLU A 842 3.27 9.83 -50.16
C GLU A 842 3.82 11.00 -49.32
N SER A 843 4.97 10.82 -48.69
CA SER A 843 5.61 11.89 -47.91
C SER A 843 6.17 13.01 -48.80
N ALA A 844 6.62 12.72 -50.01
CA ALA A 844 7.08 13.73 -50.97
C ALA A 844 5.96 14.61 -51.53
N GLN A 845 4.70 14.16 -51.52
CA GLN A 845 3.56 14.97 -51.97
C GLN A 845 3.32 16.18 -51.06
N ALA A 846 3.61 16.07 -49.76
CA ALA A 846 3.50 17.16 -48.80
C ALA A 846 4.39 18.36 -49.16
N PHE A 847 5.55 18.12 -49.80
CA PHE A 847 6.45 19.18 -50.28
C PHE A 847 5.98 19.81 -51.61
N THR A 848 4.91 19.30 -52.22
CA THR A 848 4.42 19.77 -53.52
C THR A 848 3.09 20.50 -53.43
N GLU A 849 2.44 20.53 -52.26
CA GLU A 849 1.19 21.25 -52.05
C GLU A 849 1.35 22.78 -52.25
N PRO A 850 0.30 23.46 -52.77
CA PRO A 850 0.33 24.90 -52.98
C PRO A 850 0.06 25.67 -51.67
N GLY A 851 1.02 26.49 -51.21
CA GLY A 851 0.81 27.47 -50.12
C GLY A 851 1.88 27.51 -49.02
N SER A 852 2.88 26.63 -49.03
CA SER A 852 3.98 26.60 -48.06
C SER A 852 5.25 27.18 -48.68
N ALA A 853 5.82 28.24 -48.09
CA ALA A 853 7.15 28.73 -48.46
C ALA A 853 8.19 27.69 -48.06
N LEU A 854 8.60 26.85 -49.00
CA LEU A 854 9.52 25.74 -48.80
C LEU A 854 10.94 26.16 -49.16
N ASP A 855 11.91 25.76 -48.33
CA ASP A 855 13.32 25.95 -48.59
C ASP A 855 13.84 24.93 -49.62
N SER A 856 14.93 25.27 -50.32
CA SER A 856 15.58 24.46 -51.37
C SER A 856 15.75 22.97 -51.01
N PHE A 857 16.05 22.65 -49.75
CA PHE A 857 16.28 21.27 -49.30
C PHE A 857 15.05 20.36 -49.45
N ALA A 858 13.83 20.88 -49.25
CA ALA A 858 12.61 20.06 -49.32
C ALA A 858 12.29 19.69 -50.77
N TYR A 859 12.47 20.65 -51.69
CA TYR A 859 12.36 20.42 -53.12
C TYR A 859 13.45 19.46 -53.64
N ASN A 860 14.67 19.57 -53.13
CA ASN A 860 15.76 18.66 -53.47
C ASN A 860 15.45 17.21 -53.12
N VAL A 861 14.89 16.96 -51.92
CA VAL A 861 14.46 15.61 -51.52
C VAL A 861 13.32 15.11 -52.40
N ALA A 862 12.34 15.96 -52.74
CA ALA A 862 11.24 15.58 -53.62
C ALA A 862 11.74 15.18 -55.03
N ILE A 863 12.64 15.96 -55.63
CA ILE A 863 13.27 15.65 -56.93
C ILE A 863 14.00 14.30 -56.84
N TYR A 864 14.78 14.06 -55.78
CA TYR A 864 15.46 12.78 -55.58
C TYR A 864 14.49 11.60 -55.44
N CYS A 865 13.35 11.79 -54.75
CA CYS A 865 12.34 10.74 -54.56
C CYS A 865 11.65 10.36 -55.86
N TYR A 866 11.16 11.35 -56.61
CA TYR A 866 10.53 11.11 -57.91
C TYR A 866 11.53 10.53 -58.92
N GLY A 867 12.76 11.03 -58.93
CA GLY A 867 13.85 10.49 -59.74
C GLY A 867 14.21 9.05 -59.42
N SER A 868 14.22 8.69 -58.13
CA SER A 868 14.54 7.32 -57.70
C SER A 868 13.40 6.34 -57.93
N ALA A 869 12.16 6.81 -57.92
CA ALA A 869 10.98 6.04 -58.33
C ALA A 869 10.84 5.90 -59.86
N GLY A 870 11.54 6.71 -60.64
CA GLY A 870 11.48 6.72 -62.11
C GLY A 870 10.43 7.68 -62.71
N ASP A 871 9.77 8.49 -61.89
CA ASP A 871 8.75 9.47 -62.28
C ASP A 871 9.39 10.81 -62.71
N VAL A 872 10.04 10.82 -63.87
CA VAL A 872 10.81 11.97 -64.37
C VAL A 872 9.94 13.22 -64.57
N ASP A 873 8.72 13.06 -65.08
CA ASP A 873 7.82 14.18 -65.35
C ASP A 873 7.45 14.94 -64.07
N LYS A 874 7.24 14.22 -62.95
CA LYS A 874 6.98 14.84 -61.65
C LYS A 874 8.22 15.52 -61.08
N ALA A 875 9.40 14.90 -61.22
CA ALA A 875 10.65 15.52 -60.80
C ALA A 875 10.91 16.85 -61.53
N LEU A 876 10.64 16.88 -62.84
CA LEU A 876 10.74 18.11 -63.65
C LEU A 876 9.68 19.14 -63.29
N HIS A 877 8.45 18.71 -62.99
CA HIS A 877 7.40 19.61 -62.53
C HIS A 877 7.77 20.29 -61.21
N VAL A 878 8.37 19.55 -60.27
CA VAL A 878 8.91 20.12 -59.02
C VAL A 878 10.05 21.10 -59.31
N TYR A 879 10.96 20.78 -60.23
CA TYR A 879 12.02 21.71 -60.63
C TYR A 879 11.48 23.01 -61.25
N MET A 880 10.42 22.94 -62.07
CA MET A 880 9.77 24.15 -62.59
C MET A 880 9.13 24.98 -61.47
N LYS A 881 8.56 24.32 -60.45
CA LYS A 881 8.00 25.00 -59.28
C LYS A 881 9.08 25.75 -58.46
N ILE A 882 10.30 25.20 -58.33
CA ILE A 882 11.43 25.91 -57.69
C ILE A 882 11.71 27.24 -58.41
N LEU A 883 11.73 27.21 -59.75
CA LEU A 883 11.98 28.40 -60.57
C LEU A 883 10.83 29.42 -60.47
N ASP A 884 9.58 28.95 -60.43
CA ASP A 884 8.39 29.81 -60.30
C ASP A 884 8.29 30.49 -58.92
N GLU A 885 8.77 29.84 -57.85
CA GLU A 885 8.81 30.39 -56.48
C GLU A 885 10.06 31.24 -56.20
N ALA A 886 10.91 31.49 -57.21
CA ALA A 886 12.14 32.29 -57.12
C ALA A 886 13.16 31.78 -56.07
N VAL A 887 13.18 30.47 -55.81
CA VAL A 887 14.23 29.83 -55.00
C VAL A 887 15.40 29.49 -55.91
N GLU A 888 16.62 29.96 -55.60
CA GLU A 888 17.79 29.65 -56.42
C GLU A 888 18.14 28.16 -56.36
N PRO A 889 18.26 27.45 -57.51
CA PRO A 889 18.65 26.06 -57.54
C PRO A 889 20.10 25.89 -57.08
N ASP A 890 20.29 25.18 -55.98
CA ASP A 890 21.61 24.88 -55.45
C ASP A 890 22.30 23.72 -56.21
N ILE A 891 23.58 23.49 -55.89
CA ILE A 891 24.37 22.40 -56.47
C ILE A 891 23.68 21.03 -56.24
N VAL A 892 23.01 20.85 -55.10
CA VAL A 892 22.28 19.62 -54.75
C VAL A 892 21.09 19.39 -55.69
N THR A 893 20.37 20.45 -56.07
CA THR A 893 19.28 20.40 -57.06
C THR A 893 19.80 19.83 -58.38
N HIS A 894 20.94 20.33 -58.85
CA HIS A 894 21.57 19.91 -60.09
C HIS A 894 22.09 18.47 -60.03
N ILE A 895 22.69 18.05 -58.91
CA ILE A 895 23.12 16.65 -58.68
C ILE A 895 21.92 15.70 -58.76
N ASN A 896 20.83 16.02 -58.06
CA ASN A 896 19.63 15.19 -58.06
C ASN A 896 18.98 15.14 -59.45
N LEU A 897 18.95 16.25 -60.18
CA LEU A 897 18.40 16.31 -61.53
C LEU A 897 19.24 15.53 -62.56
N VAL A 898 20.57 15.58 -62.48
CA VAL A 898 21.47 14.73 -63.28
C VAL A 898 21.21 13.25 -62.99
N SER A 899 21.05 12.88 -61.71
CA SER A 899 20.72 11.51 -61.31
C SER A 899 19.36 11.05 -61.86
N CYS A 900 18.35 11.94 -61.88
CA CYS A 900 17.05 11.67 -62.51
C CYS A 900 17.22 11.42 -64.02
N TYR A 901 17.90 12.31 -64.75
CA TYR A 901 18.13 12.17 -66.18
C TYR A 901 18.94 10.92 -66.53
N ALA A 902 19.91 10.56 -65.69
CA ALA A 902 20.70 9.34 -65.84
C ALA A 902 19.83 8.08 -65.79
N LYS A 903 18.96 7.97 -64.77
CA LYS A 903 18.02 6.84 -64.62
C LYS A 903 17.00 6.78 -65.76
N ALA A 904 16.58 7.94 -66.26
CA ALA A 904 15.66 8.08 -67.39
C ALA A 904 16.29 7.82 -68.77
N GLY A 905 17.62 7.77 -68.87
CA GLY A 905 18.34 7.71 -70.15
C GLY A 905 18.30 9.00 -70.97
N LEU A 906 17.95 10.14 -70.36
CA LEU A 906 17.81 11.45 -71.03
C LEU A 906 19.16 12.18 -71.13
N VAL A 907 20.01 11.73 -72.05
CA VAL A 907 21.39 12.24 -72.23
C VAL A 907 21.45 13.75 -72.53
N GLU A 908 20.46 14.29 -73.27
CA GLU A 908 20.42 15.72 -73.58
C GLU A 908 20.18 16.60 -72.34
N GLY A 909 19.43 16.10 -71.34
CA GLY A 909 19.27 16.78 -70.06
C GLY A 909 20.58 16.87 -69.27
N VAL A 910 21.36 15.78 -69.26
CA VAL A 910 22.70 15.74 -68.63
C VAL A 910 23.69 16.68 -69.34
N LYS A 911 23.66 16.74 -70.68
CA LYS A 911 24.48 17.67 -71.48
C LYS A 911 24.17 19.12 -71.22
N ARG A 912 22.89 19.46 -71.01
CA ARG A 912 22.47 20.82 -70.68
C ARG A 912 23.09 21.27 -69.37
N ILE A 913 22.95 20.48 -68.30
CA ILE A 913 23.54 20.80 -66.98
C ILE A 913 25.07 20.88 -67.06
N TYR A 914 25.70 19.95 -67.78
CA TYR A 914 27.15 19.98 -67.98
C TYR A 914 27.64 21.22 -68.78
N SER A 915 26.84 21.70 -69.72
CA SER A 915 27.14 22.92 -70.47
C SER A 915 27.03 24.15 -69.54
N GLN A 916 26.00 24.21 -68.69
CA GLN A 916 25.84 25.27 -67.68
C GLN A 916 27.01 25.29 -66.68
N LEU A 917 27.49 24.10 -66.26
CA LEU A 917 28.71 23.96 -65.46
C LEU A 917 29.96 24.50 -66.18
N LYS A 918 30.11 24.18 -67.48
CA LYS A 918 31.26 24.58 -68.29
C LYS A 918 31.34 26.09 -68.56
N TYR A 919 30.19 26.74 -68.73
CA TYR A 919 30.10 28.19 -68.97
C TYR A 919 30.07 29.02 -67.68
N GLY A 920 30.19 28.38 -66.51
CA GLY A 920 30.27 29.06 -65.22
C GLY A 920 28.93 29.55 -64.68
N GLU A 921 27.81 29.01 -65.17
CA GLU A 921 26.48 29.31 -64.61
C GLU A 921 26.22 28.54 -63.30
N ILE A 922 26.96 27.47 -63.04
CA ILE A 922 26.87 26.62 -61.84
C ILE A 922 28.27 26.49 -61.25
N GLU A 923 28.36 26.57 -59.92
CA GLU A 923 29.63 26.35 -59.21
C GLU A 923 30.15 24.91 -59.40
N PRO A 924 31.45 24.73 -59.72
CA PRO A 924 32.04 23.42 -59.89
C PRO A 924 32.11 22.68 -58.54
N SER A 925 31.62 21.44 -58.51
CA SER A 925 31.74 20.56 -57.34
C SER A 925 32.16 19.15 -57.78
N GLU A 926 33.04 18.52 -56.99
CA GLU A 926 33.57 17.19 -57.26
C GLU A 926 32.44 16.15 -57.40
N SER A 927 31.39 16.24 -56.58
CA SER A 927 30.23 15.35 -56.61
C SER A 927 29.35 15.54 -57.83
N LEU A 928 29.20 16.78 -58.30
CA LEU A 928 28.45 17.09 -59.52
C LEU A 928 29.17 16.52 -60.75
N PHE A 929 30.50 16.67 -60.84
CA PHE A 929 31.29 16.02 -61.89
C PHE A 929 31.18 14.49 -61.82
N LYS A 930 31.33 13.89 -60.64
CA LYS A 930 31.16 12.43 -60.44
C LYS A 930 29.76 11.96 -60.84
N ALA A 931 28.71 12.72 -60.51
CA ALA A 931 27.32 12.42 -60.88
C ALA A 931 27.13 12.46 -62.41
N ILE A 932 27.67 13.47 -63.11
CA ILE A 932 27.62 13.59 -64.58
C ILE A 932 28.39 12.45 -65.26
N ILE A 933 29.59 12.10 -64.76
CA ILE A 933 30.39 10.98 -65.27
C ILE A 933 29.61 9.67 -65.13
N ASN A 934 29.01 9.44 -63.95
CA ASN A 934 28.18 8.26 -63.73
C ASN A 934 26.94 8.25 -64.63
N ALA A 935 26.30 9.39 -64.84
CA ALA A 935 25.16 9.52 -65.75
C ALA A 935 25.51 9.13 -67.20
N TYR A 936 26.64 9.61 -67.72
CA TYR A 936 27.11 9.22 -69.05
C TYR A 936 27.53 7.75 -69.13
N LYS A 937 28.12 7.19 -68.08
CA LYS A 937 28.40 5.75 -67.99
C LYS A 937 27.11 4.92 -68.01
N MET A 938 26.09 5.31 -67.26
CA MET A 938 24.77 4.65 -67.24
C MET A 938 24.08 4.71 -68.62
N ALA A 939 24.24 5.81 -69.35
CA ALA A 939 23.75 5.95 -70.72
C ALA A 939 24.66 5.30 -71.79
N ASN A 940 25.68 4.53 -71.38
CA ASN A 940 26.67 3.86 -72.24
C ASN A 940 27.47 4.81 -73.17
N ARG A 941 27.66 6.06 -72.76
CA ARG A 941 28.46 7.10 -73.44
C ARG A 941 29.82 7.27 -72.77
N ARG A 942 30.68 6.27 -72.91
CA ARG A 942 32.03 6.25 -72.30
C ARG A 942 32.94 7.37 -72.81
N ASP A 943 32.75 7.76 -74.07
CA ASP A 943 33.41 8.89 -74.73
C ASP A 943 33.21 10.20 -73.97
N LEU A 944 31.96 10.51 -73.63
CA LEU A 944 31.61 11.72 -72.88
C LEU A 944 32.02 11.61 -71.41
N ALA A 945 31.92 10.43 -70.81
CA ALA A 945 32.34 10.21 -69.42
C ALA A 945 33.85 10.42 -69.23
N GLU A 946 34.70 9.97 -70.17
CA GLU A 946 36.14 10.21 -70.12
C GLU A 946 36.49 11.69 -70.32
N LEU A 947 35.79 12.39 -71.22
CA LEU A 947 35.98 13.82 -71.46
C LEU A 947 35.69 14.64 -70.19
N VAL A 948 34.56 14.37 -69.54
CA VAL A 948 34.18 15.02 -68.28
C VAL A 948 35.16 14.65 -67.15
N SER A 949 35.67 13.41 -67.12
CA SER A 949 36.67 12.97 -66.14
C SER A 949 38.01 13.70 -66.29
N GLN A 950 38.42 14.00 -67.52
CA GLN A 950 39.61 14.80 -67.78
C GLN A 950 39.41 16.27 -67.39
N GLU A 951 38.25 16.83 -67.71
CA GLU A 951 37.94 18.23 -67.36
C GLU A 951 37.81 18.44 -65.85
N MET A 952 37.20 17.50 -65.14
CA MET A 952 37.14 17.47 -63.67
C MET A 952 38.53 17.56 -63.03
N ARG A 953 39.51 16.80 -63.55
CA ARG A 953 40.92 16.88 -63.08
C ARG A 953 41.56 18.24 -63.38
N LEU A 954 41.19 18.88 -64.49
CA LEU A 954 41.75 20.17 -64.89
C LEU A 954 41.14 21.36 -64.12
N THR A 955 39.87 21.29 -63.76
CA THR A 955 39.18 22.34 -62.99
C THR A 955 39.54 22.28 -61.51
N LEU A 956 39.62 21.10 -60.89
CA LEU A 956 39.95 20.97 -59.47
C LEU A 956 41.44 21.21 -59.19
N ASN A 957 42.35 20.78 -60.09
CA ASN A 957 43.79 21.08 -59.95
C ASN A 957 44.13 22.57 -60.13
N LYS A 958 43.22 23.40 -60.67
CA LYS A 958 43.43 24.85 -60.75
C LYS A 958 43.17 25.56 -59.42
N GLU A 959 42.37 24.98 -58.53
CA GLU A 959 42.08 25.53 -57.19
C GLU A 959 43.23 25.25 -56.21
N GLU A 960 43.89 24.09 -56.29
CA GLU A 960 45.09 23.78 -55.47
C GLU A 960 46.29 24.70 -55.78
N CYS A 961 46.38 25.29 -56.97
CA CYS A 961 47.45 26.24 -57.32
C CYS A 961 47.20 27.68 -56.82
N SER A 962 46.00 28.01 -56.32
CA SER A 962 45.68 29.34 -55.80
C SER A 962 45.80 29.46 -54.27
N GLU A 963 45.92 28.35 -53.54
CA GLU A 963 46.05 28.37 -52.06
C GLU A 963 47.49 28.29 -51.55
N THR A 964 48.50 28.10 -52.41
CA THR A 964 49.92 28.00 -52.02
C THR A 964 50.69 29.33 -51.89
N GLU A 965 50.02 30.49 -51.84
CA GLU A 965 50.69 31.79 -51.64
C GLU A 965 50.37 32.50 -50.30
N ALA A 966 49.70 31.83 -49.35
CA ALA A 966 49.54 32.36 -48.00
C ALA A 966 49.82 31.28 -46.95
N GLU A 967 50.70 31.61 -46.01
CA GLU A 967 51.05 30.85 -44.78
C GLU A 967 52.24 29.89 -44.89
N ASP A 968 53.40 30.44 -45.26
CA ASP A 968 54.65 30.15 -44.54
C ASP A 968 54.66 31.01 -43.26
N GLU A 969 54.38 30.42 -42.09
CA GLU A 969 55.09 30.65 -40.81
C GLU A 969 54.42 29.92 -39.63
N SER A 970 55.23 29.11 -38.93
CA SER A 970 55.13 28.60 -37.55
C SER A 970 54.43 27.26 -37.23
N ASP A 971 55.30 26.24 -37.15
CA ASP A 971 55.55 25.35 -36.01
C ASP A 971 54.60 24.20 -35.63
N GLU A 972 55.08 23.00 -35.96
CA GLU A 972 55.23 21.79 -35.13
C GLU A 972 54.39 21.64 -33.85
N ALA A 973 53.56 20.57 -33.80
CA ALA A 973 53.67 19.52 -32.77
C ALA A 973 52.56 18.43 -32.84
N PHE A 974 53.05 17.20 -33.03
CA PHE A 974 52.63 15.95 -32.38
C PHE A 974 51.39 15.15 -32.81
N LEU A 975 51.68 13.85 -32.90
CA LEU A 975 50.89 12.68 -33.25
C LEU A 975 50.01 12.16 -32.10
N ASP A 976 49.07 11.29 -32.49
CA ASP A 976 48.39 10.19 -31.75
C ASP A 976 47.07 10.44 -31.00
N GLY A 977 46.17 9.45 -31.16
CA GLY A 977 44.93 9.19 -30.39
C GLY A 977 43.68 9.83 -31.03
N ASP A 978 42.56 9.15 -31.29
CA ASP A 978 41.89 8.26 -30.35
C ASP A 978 40.93 7.24 -31.00
N PHE A 979 40.79 6.16 -30.23
CA PHE A 979 39.78 5.09 -30.22
C PHE A 979 38.35 5.59 -30.04
#